data_AF-A0A5D6XTH3-F1
#
_entry.id   AF-A0A5D6XTH3-F1
#
_cell.length_a   1.000
_cell.length_b   1.000
_cell.length_c   1.000
_cell.angle_alpha   90.00
_cell.angle_beta   90.00
_cell.angle_gamma   90.00
#
_symmetry.space_group_name_H-M   'P 1'
#
loop_
_entity.id
_entity.type
_entity.pdbx_description
1 polymer ?
#
loop_
_entity_poly.entity_id
_entity_poly.type
_entity_poly.pdbx_seq_one_letter_code
_entity_poly.pdbx_strand_id
1 'polypeptide(L)'
;MPQFSPFRAKMQAAGLSEAAIKAFEYSYEALVSGETGMIAEADIAPSDDIAYLEGRPGSIRESVTADPALLKETVVLKLNGGLGTSMGLDKAKSLLTVKGDDTFLDIMAKQVTELRSTYASNVRFVLMNSFSTSADTLEYLAKYPELVEDPELELLQNKVPKVDAATFAPATLATNPSKEWCPPGHGDLYPSLAGSGKLEKLLAQGVKYMFVSNSDNLGASLDLDLLTYFAQSGKPFLMECCERTENDKKGGHLASRKADGRLILRESAQCASEDEADFQNIDKHRYFNTNNLWIRLDKLAEELEKQGGVIRLPMIKNAKTVDPKDASSTAVFQLETAMGAAIECFDGAGAVCVPRTRFAPVKKCDDLLLLRSDAYVITEDQRPVLAPERNNVAPIVSLDGKQFKLVQQLEAALRGNVPSLVKCDRLKITGNVGFAAGVVFEGAVTVVNSSDEKKTVLPGVYKDTTVDLTAQKGLGPLKVSTLKTSPIPDQKPGTSGLRKKTKTFMEGHYLHNFVQSVFDALPTKDVQGGTLVVSGDGRYFNKDAIQIIAKIAVAAGVDRLWIGQNGLLSTPATSAVIREREGGSVAFGAFILSASHNPGGPDEDFGIKYNCENGGPAPEKVTDEIFAITKSIASIAIAQDFPTIDTSVVGKTTVTADDGSRAVVVEVFDAAEDHVELLKKIFDFEAIKALIAREDFSFVLDSMWGVQGPYAQRVFVEELGAPASSLINATPKEDFNGGHADPNLTYAKELIQHMGVDSKGKPVTGQAAEPPAFGAAWDGDADRNMILGSRFFVTPSDSLAIIAANAHVIPFFQKKGLRGVARSMPTSGAVDLVAKKLGIALFEVPTGWKFFGNLMDSKEIYGKEDYTPFICGEESFGTGSNHVREKDGMWAVLAWLSILAAKQTPGAPLVSVADIVASHWAEFGRNYYCRYDYENVDKAGAEAMFAKMTAFEGVVGKQLHGFTVKVADEFTYLDPVDGSVSAHQGIRYIFEDGSRVIFRLSGTGVAGATVRMYIEKYEPPSGELGQDAATALAPLIAVGLELSDLVKATGRNTPTVIT
;
A
#
# COMPACT_ATOMS: atom_id res chain seq x y z
N MET A 1 -24.15 34.86 33.73
CA MET A 1 -24.22 34.55 32.29
C MET A 1 -23.01 33.71 31.95
N PRO A 2 -23.14 32.73 31.04
CA PRO A 2 -21.98 32.00 30.50
C PRO A 2 -20.96 33.00 29.94
N GLN A 3 -19.67 32.80 30.20
CA GLN A 3 -18.60 33.68 29.70
C GLN A 3 -17.92 33.04 28.49
N PHE A 4 -17.67 33.81 27.43
CA PHE A 4 -16.93 33.35 26.24
C PHE A 4 -15.42 33.22 26.50
N SER A 5 -14.90 33.84 27.57
CA SER A 5 -13.46 33.86 27.89
C SER A 5 -12.77 32.48 27.92
N PRO A 6 -13.38 31.37 28.40
CA PRO A 6 -12.75 30.05 28.35
C PRO A 6 -12.63 29.49 26.93
N PHE A 7 -13.60 29.77 26.05
CA PHE A 7 -13.54 29.39 24.63
C PHE A 7 -12.43 30.15 23.93
N ARG A 8 -12.36 31.47 24.11
CA ARG A 8 -11.29 32.31 23.56
C ARG A 8 -9.91 31.81 23.99
N ALA A 9 -9.70 31.55 25.28
CA ALA A 9 -8.44 31.01 25.79
C ALA A 9 -8.09 29.65 25.16
N LYS A 10 -9.07 28.74 25.05
CA LYS A 10 -8.88 27.41 24.42
C LYS A 10 -8.53 27.50 22.94
N MET A 11 -9.19 28.40 22.20
CA MET A 11 -8.96 28.62 20.78
C MET A 11 -7.61 29.29 20.50
N GLN A 12 -7.22 30.28 21.32
CA GLN A 12 -5.90 30.92 21.25
C GLN A 12 -4.77 29.93 21.56
N ALA A 13 -4.92 29.09 22.58
CA ALA A 13 -3.96 28.04 22.91
C ALA A 13 -3.82 27.00 21.77
N ALA A 14 -4.87 26.82 20.96
CA ALA A 14 -4.85 25.96 19.78
C ALA A 14 -4.34 26.68 18.50
N GLY A 15 -3.93 27.95 18.60
CA GLY A 15 -3.37 28.73 17.49
C GLY A 15 -4.40 29.23 16.46
N LEU A 16 -5.69 29.32 16.83
CA LEU A 16 -6.73 29.77 15.91
C LEU A 16 -6.70 31.29 15.71
N SER A 17 -7.03 31.72 14.49
CA SER A 17 -7.03 33.13 14.09
C SER A 17 -8.11 33.95 14.82
N GLU A 18 -7.90 35.27 14.92
CA GLU A 18 -8.89 36.16 15.52
C GLU A 18 -10.21 36.17 14.73
N ALA A 19 -10.17 36.00 13.40
CA ALA A 19 -11.37 35.87 12.57
C ALA A 19 -12.19 34.63 12.95
N ALA A 20 -11.54 33.48 13.15
CA ALA A 20 -12.20 32.25 13.58
C ALA A 20 -12.78 32.38 15.00
N ILE A 21 -12.04 33.02 15.91
CA ILE A 21 -12.50 33.25 17.29
C ILE A 21 -13.73 34.15 17.30
N LYS A 22 -13.73 35.28 16.58
CA LYS A 22 -14.87 36.20 16.50
C LYS A 22 -16.09 35.55 15.84
N ALA A 23 -15.89 34.73 14.80
CA ALA A 23 -16.99 34.02 14.14
C ALA A 23 -17.66 33.04 15.11
N PHE A 24 -16.86 32.30 15.90
CA PHE A 24 -17.38 31.42 16.93
C PHE A 24 -18.01 32.17 18.11
N GLU A 25 -17.44 33.32 18.51
CA GLU A 25 -18.00 34.23 19.51
C GLU A 25 -19.41 34.65 19.13
N TYR A 26 -19.60 35.08 17.88
CA TYR A 26 -20.93 35.45 17.37
C TYR A 26 -21.93 34.29 17.44
N SER A 27 -21.54 33.09 17.00
CA SER A 27 -22.41 31.90 17.09
C SER A 27 -22.73 31.50 18.53
N TYR A 28 -21.76 31.66 19.44
CA TYR A 28 -21.95 31.39 20.85
C TYR A 28 -22.88 32.43 21.52
N GLU A 29 -22.74 33.70 21.18
CA GLU A 29 -23.63 34.78 21.63
C GLU A 29 -25.08 34.55 21.17
N ALA A 30 -25.28 34.12 19.92
CA ALA A 30 -26.59 33.71 19.41
C ALA A 30 -27.16 32.53 20.22
N LEU A 31 -26.33 31.53 20.56
CA LEU A 31 -26.74 30.39 21.36
C LEU A 31 -27.22 30.81 22.77
N VAL A 32 -26.46 31.67 23.46
CA VAL A 32 -26.75 32.05 24.85
C VAL A 32 -27.85 33.11 24.98
N SER A 33 -28.09 33.91 23.94
CA SER A 33 -29.20 34.87 23.89
C SER A 33 -30.56 34.21 23.66
N GLY A 34 -30.58 32.92 23.31
CA GLY A 34 -31.80 32.19 23.00
C GLY A 34 -32.31 32.41 21.58
N GLU A 35 -31.49 33.00 20.70
CA GLU A 35 -31.81 33.13 19.29
C GLU A 35 -32.06 31.75 18.68
N THR A 36 -33.24 31.57 18.07
CA THR A 36 -33.66 30.29 17.52
C THR A 36 -33.16 30.07 16.10
N GLY A 37 -32.73 31.14 15.41
CA GLY A 37 -32.36 31.11 13.99
C GLY A 37 -33.53 30.80 13.04
N MET A 38 -34.77 30.80 13.54
CA MET A 38 -35.97 30.48 12.78
C MET A 38 -36.38 31.66 11.90
N ILE A 39 -36.78 31.37 10.66
CA ILE A 39 -37.29 32.33 9.69
C ILE A 39 -38.76 31.97 9.47
N ALA A 40 -39.69 32.87 9.83
CA ALA A 40 -41.12 32.61 9.66
C ALA A 40 -41.57 32.83 8.21
N GLU A 41 -42.51 32.02 7.73
CA GLU A 41 -43.12 32.16 6.40
C GLU A 41 -43.79 33.53 6.23
N ALA A 42 -44.34 34.09 7.32
CA ALA A 42 -44.95 35.41 7.33
C ALA A 42 -43.96 36.54 6.96
N ASP A 43 -42.67 36.39 7.24
CA ASP A 43 -41.64 37.42 7.06
C ASP A 43 -40.98 37.37 5.67
N ILE A 44 -41.33 36.38 4.85
CA ILE A 44 -40.69 36.11 3.56
C ILE A 44 -41.71 36.03 2.42
N ALA A 45 -41.22 36.19 1.20
CA ALA A 45 -41.97 36.04 -0.03
C ALA A 45 -41.18 35.16 -1.03
N PRO A 46 -41.85 34.50 -1.98
CA PRO A 46 -41.18 33.80 -3.08
C PRO A 46 -40.23 34.70 -3.86
N SER A 47 -39.11 34.13 -4.33
CA SER A 47 -38.21 34.83 -5.25
C SER A 47 -38.65 34.55 -6.69
N ASP A 48 -39.37 35.46 -7.33
CA ASP A 48 -40.01 35.19 -8.62
C ASP A 48 -39.18 35.59 -9.86
N ASP A 49 -38.14 36.40 -9.69
CA ASP A 49 -37.40 37.06 -10.77
C ASP A 49 -35.89 36.83 -10.67
N ILE A 50 -35.43 35.61 -10.99
CA ILE A 50 -33.99 35.28 -11.09
C ILE A 50 -33.60 34.94 -12.53
N ALA A 51 -32.37 35.29 -12.92
CA ALA A 51 -31.86 35.01 -14.26
C ALA A 51 -31.74 33.50 -14.48
N TYR A 52 -31.97 33.04 -15.71
CA TYR A 52 -31.74 31.65 -16.11
C TYR A 52 -30.43 31.55 -16.88
N LEU A 53 -29.60 30.56 -16.57
CA LEU A 53 -28.41 30.28 -17.37
C LEU A 53 -28.80 29.90 -18.81
N GLU A 54 -29.80 29.03 -18.93
CA GLU A 54 -30.32 28.51 -20.19
C GLU A 54 -31.78 28.04 -20.08
N GLY A 55 -32.36 27.60 -21.21
CA GLY A 55 -33.68 26.95 -21.25
C GLY A 55 -34.89 27.90 -21.26
N ARG A 56 -34.66 29.21 -21.22
CA ARG A 56 -35.72 30.25 -21.35
C ARG A 56 -35.24 31.39 -22.25
N PRO A 57 -36.14 32.04 -23.02
CA PRO A 57 -35.79 33.22 -23.80
C PRO A 57 -35.21 34.33 -22.91
N GLY A 58 -34.13 34.96 -23.38
CA GLY A 58 -33.40 35.98 -22.61
C GLY A 58 -32.50 35.39 -21.53
N SER A 59 -32.16 34.10 -21.63
CA SER A 59 -31.20 33.47 -20.73
C SER A 59 -29.79 34.05 -20.87
N ILE A 60 -28.95 33.79 -19.87
CA ILE A 60 -27.57 34.30 -19.83
C ILE A 60 -26.81 33.88 -21.09
N ARG A 61 -26.89 32.61 -21.49
CA ARG A 61 -26.21 32.10 -22.70
C ARG A 61 -26.66 32.77 -24.01
N GLU A 62 -27.86 33.35 -24.04
CA GLU A 62 -28.35 34.13 -25.19
C GLU A 62 -27.90 35.60 -25.16
N SER A 63 -27.47 36.09 -24.00
CA SER A 63 -27.21 37.52 -23.75
C SER A 63 -25.75 37.87 -23.47
N VAL A 64 -24.89 36.90 -23.15
CA VAL A 64 -23.45 37.12 -22.93
C VAL A 64 -22.61 36.40 -23.97
N THR A 65 -21.41 36.90 -24.21
CA THR A 65 -20.37 36.22 -24.97
C THR A 65 -19.23 35.90 -24.00
N ALA A 66 -18.90 34.62 -23.82
CA ALA A 66 -17.85 34.18 -22.91
C ALA A 66 -16.54 34.97 -23.09
N ASP A 67 -15.97 35.45 -21.97
CA ASP A 67 -14.67 36.12 -21.92
C ASP A 67 -13.65 35.28 -21.15
N PRO A 68 -12.83 34.47 -21.83
CA PRO A 68 -11.78 33.67 -21.21
C PRO A 68 -10.71 34.50 -20.48
N ALA A 69 -10.57 35.80 -20.79
CA ALA A 69 -9.58 36.64 -20.13
C ALA A 69 -9.86 36.83 -18.63
N LEU A 70 -11.10 36.60 -18.18
CA LEU A 70 -11.49 36.63 -16.78
C LEU A 70 -10.91 35.47 -15.95
N LEU A 71 -10.49 34.37 -16.58
CA LEU A 71 -9.93 33.21 -15.89
C LEU A 71 -8.67 33.55 -15.08
N LYS A 72 -7.84 34.49 -15.57
CA LYS A 72 -6.64 34.96 -14.86
C LYS A 72 -6.96 35.72 -13.56
N GLU A 73 -8.17 36.26 -13.46
CA GLU A 73 -8.70 36.98 -12.29
C GLU A 73 -9.59 36.07 -11.43
N THR A 74 -9.59 34.76 -11.67
CA THR A 74 -10.53 33.83 -11.04
C THR A 74 -9.83 32.71 -10.26
N VAL A 75 -10.42 32.33 -9.14
CA VAL A 75 -10.07 31.15 -8.35
C VAL A 75 -11.25 30.19 -8.23
N VAL A 76 -10.98 28.90 -8.45
CA VAL A 76 -11.89 27.79 -8.17
C VAL A 76 -11.57 27.24 -6.79
N LEU A 77 -12.53 27.31 -5.87
CA LEU A 77 -12.39 26.76 -4.52
C LEU A 77 -13.33 25.57 -4.33
N LYS A 78 -12.77 24.42 -3.95
CA LYS A 78 -13.52 23.19 -3.67
C LYS A 78 -13.52 22.89 -2.18
N LEU A 79 -14.70 22.76 -1.59
CA LEU A 79 -14.84 22.36 -0.18
C LEU A 79 -14.57 20.88 -0.01
N ASN A 80 -13.43 20.53 0.59
CA ASN A 80 -12.90 19.18 0.69
C ASN A 80 -12.71 18.69 2.14
N GLY A 81 -13.51 19.21 3.07
CA GLY A 81 -13.42 18.88 4.50
C GLY A 81 -14.11 17.58 4.93
N GLY A 82 -14.93 16.97 4.07
CA GLY A 82 -15.81 15.85 4.43
C GLY A 82 -15.14 14.47 4.36
N LEU A 83 -15.31 13.65 5.40
CA LEU A 83 -14.81 12.27 5.48
C LEU A 83 -15.77 11.20 4.93
N GLY A 84 -17.02 11.54 4.59
CA GLY A 84 -17.97 10.54 4.05
C GLY A 84 -18.38 9.43 5.04
N THR A 85 -18.28 9.69 6.34
CA THR A 85 -18.52 8.69 7.42
C THR A 85 -19.89 8.00 7.37
N SER A 86 -20.92 8.67 6.84
CA SER A 86 -22.26 8.07 6.67
C SER A 86 -22.27 6.88 5.71
N MET A 87 -21.31 6.83 4.78
CA MET A 87 -21.11 5.77 3.81
C MET A 87 -19.97 4.82 4.19
N GLY A 88 -19.46 4.90 5.43
CA GLY A 88 -18.43 3.97 5.94
C GLY A 88 -17.00 4.30 5.53
N LEU A 89 -16.73 5.52 5.07
CA LEU A 89 -15.39 6.00 4.74
C LEU A 89 -14.69 6.58 5.99
N ASP A 90 -13.39 6.39 6.05
CA ASP A 90 -12.49 6.83 7.12
C ASP A 90 -11.49 7.91 6.69
N LYS A 91 -11.25 8.03 5.38
CA LYS A 91 -10.42 9.08 4.74
C LYS A 91 -11.27 10.18 4.08
N ALA A 92 -10.62 11.16 3.45
CA ALA A 92 -11.28 12.20 2.68
C ALA A 92 -12.25 11.61 1.63
N LYS A 93 -13.51 12.05 1.63
CA LYS A 93 -14.56 11.55 0.72
C LYS A 93 -14.19 11.75 -0.74
N SER A 94 -13.39 12.76 -1.05
CA SER A 94 -12.95 13.04 -2.42
C SER A 94 -12.02 11.97 -3.00
N LEU A 95 -11.48 11.08 -2.17
CA LEU A 95 -10.68 9.93 -2.59
C LEU A 95 -11.54 8.71 -2.99
N LEU A 96 -12.86 8.81 -2.87
CA LEU A 96 -13.76 7.77 -3.35
C LEU A 96 -13.75 7.73 -4.88
N THR A 97 -13.54 6.54 -5.45
CA THR A 97 -13.60 6.29 -6.90
C THR A 97 -15.02 6.46 -7.44
N VAL A 98 -15.14 7.18 -8.55
CA VAL A 98 -16.43 7.58 -9.14
C VAL A 98 -16.58 7.12 -10.58
N LYS A 99 -15.54 7.15 -11.40
CA LYS A 99 -15.64 6.75 -12.81
C LYS A 99 -14.34 6.10 -13.29
N GLY A 100 -14.41 4.84 -13.72
CA GLY A 100 -13.20 4.07 -13.96
C GLY A 100 -12.33 4.05 -12.71
N ASP A 101 -11.06 4.41 -12.85
CA ASP A 101 -10.12 4.55 -11.72
C ASP A 101 -10.13 5.96 -11.09
N ASP A 102 -10.87 6.91 -11.66
CA ASP A 102 -10.85 8.30 -11.21
C ASP A 102 -11.72 8.51 -9.96
N THR A 103 -11.11 9.19 -8.97
CA THR A 103 -11.78 9.69 -7.77
C THR A 103 -12.48 11.03 -8.01
N PHE A 104 -13.27 11.53 -7.05
CA PHE A 104 -13.75 12.92 -7.13
C PHE A 104 -12.59 13.91 -7.26
N LEU A 105 -11.49 13.65 -6.53
CA LEU A 105 -10.31 14.49 -6.54
C LEU A 105 -9.61 14.50 -7.90
N ASP A 106 -9.53 13.35 -8.55
CA ASP A 106 -9.02 13.24 -9.94
C ASP A 106 -9.87 14.05 -10.91
N ILE A 107 -11.19 13.89 -10.87
CA ILE A 107 -12.08 14.59 -11.78
C ILE A 107 -11.95 16.12 -11.58
N MET A 108 -11.89 16.59 -10.33
CA MET A 108 -11.68 18.02 -10.05
C MET A 108 -10.32 18.52 -10.55
N ALA A 109 -9.24 17.76 -10.33
CA ALA A 109 -7.91 18.09 -10.82
C ALA A 109 -7.89 18.18 -12.36
N LYS A 110 -8.45 17.18 -13.04
CA LYS A 110 -8.56 17.13 -14.50
C LYS A 110 -9.43 18.26 -15.05
N GLN A 111 -10.55 18.61 -14.41
CA GLN A 111 -11.38 19.77 -14.79
C GLN A 111 -10.57 21.08 -14.80
N VAL A 112 -9.75 21.30 -13.77
CA VAL A 112 -8.91 22.51 -13.67
C VAL A 112 -7.78 22.49 -14.69
N THR A 113 -7.08 21.36 -14.83
CA THR A 113 -5.97 21.23 -15.79
C THR A 113 -6.47 21.38 -17.23
N GLU A 114 -7.63 20.82 -17.55
CA GLU A 114 -8.27 20.98 -18.86
C GLU A 114 -8.68 22.44 -19.11
N LEU A 115 -9.26 23.13 -18.12
CA LEU A 115 -9.60 24.55 -18.22
C LEU A 115 -8.36 25.44 -18.42
N ARG A 116 -7.23 25.11 -17.77
CA ARG A 116 -5.94 25.79 -17.97
C ARG A 116 -5.41 25.56 -19.40
N SER A 117 -5.47 24.32 -19.87
CA SER A 117 -5.01 23.91 -21.19
C SER A 117 -5.83 24.56 -22.31
N THR A 118 -7.15 24.35 -22.32
CA THR A 118 -8.07 24.81 -23.38
C THR A 118 -7.98 26.33 -23.61
N TYR A 119 -7.86 27.12 -22.55
CA TYR A 119 -7.85 28.59 -22.64
C TYR A 119 -6.48 29.23 -22.46
N ALA A 120 -5.40 28.44 -22.38
CA ALA A 120 -4.06 28.91 -22.01
C ALA A 120 -4.11 29.83 -20.77
N SER A 121 -4.89 29.42 -19.76
CA SER A 121 -5.16 30.20 -18.55
C SER A 121 -4.36 29.69 -17.36
N ASN A 122 -4.19 30.53 -16.35
CA ASN A 122 -3.58 30.17 -15.07
C ASN A 122 -4.60 30.24 -13.92
N VAL A 123 -5.87 29.91 -14.20
CA VAL A 123 -6.95 29.93 -13.20
C VAL A 123 -6.52 29.21 -11.92
N ARG A 124 -6.73 29.86 -10.79
CA ARG A 124 -6.27 29.35 -9.49
C ARG A 124 -7.17 28.24 -9.01
N PHE A 125 -6.59 27.29 -8.28
CA PHE A 125 -7.32 26.17 -7.71
C PHE A 125 -6.97 26.03 -6.24
N VAL A 126 -8.01 25.99 -5.40
CA VAL A 126 -7.88 25.93 -3.94
C VAL A 126 -8.77 24.82 -3.41
N LEU A 127 -8.24 23.98 -2.54
CA LEU A 127 -8.94 22.96 -1.80
C LEU A 127 -9.07 23.40 -0.34
N MET A 128 -10.31 23.52 0.12
CA MET A 128 -10.57 23.77 1.52
C MET A 128 -10.62 22.46 2.29
N ASN A 129 -9.46 22.01 2.78
CA ASN A 129 -9.31 20.77 3.55
C ASN A 129 -9.67 21.01 5.02
N SER A 130 -10.06 19.94 5.72
CA SER A 130 -10.14 19.97 7.19
C SER A 130 -8.86 19.41 7.80
N PHE A 131 -8.70 19.61 9.10
CA PHE A 131 -7.65 18.96 9.90
C PHE A 131 -7.72 17.42 9.87
N SER A 132 -8.78 16.82 9.29
CA SER A 132 -8.91 15.38 9.09
C SER A 132 -8.72 14.93 7.64
N THR A 133 -8.71 15.84 6.66
CA THR A 133 -8.60 15.48 5.23
C THR A 133 -7.32 15.99 4.56
N SER A 134 -6.61 16.95 5.16
CA SER A 134 -5.43 17.59 4.59
C SER A 134 -4.33 16.61 4.16
N ALA A 135 -3.83 15.78 5.08
CA ALA A 135 -2.72 14.86 4.81
C ALA A 135 -3.03 13.89 3.66
N ASP A 136 -4.16 13.17 3.75
CA ASP A 136 -4.58 12.22 2.72
C ASP A 136 -4.79 12.89 1.35
N THR A 137 -5.32 14.12 1.33
CA THR A 137 -5.58 14.87 0.08
C THR A 137 -4.28 15.28 -0.60
N LEU A 138 -3.33 15.83 0.16
CA LEU A 138 -2.05 16.29 -0.38
C LEU A 138 -1.15 15.14 -0.82
N GLU A 139 -1.13 14.03 -0.05
CA GLU A 139 -0.43 12.81 -0.44
C GLU A 139 -0.98 12.27 -1.78
N TYR A 140 -2.30 12.24 -1.93
CA TYR A 140 -2.93 11.75 -3.15
C TYR A 140 -2.67 12.64 -4.38
N LEU A 141 -2.67 13.96 -4.19
CA LEU A 141 -2.45 14.91 -5.28
C LEU A 141 -1.00 14.98 -5.76
N ALA A 142 -0.04 14.35 -5.08
CA ALA A 142 1.38 14.35 -5.49
C ALA A 142 1.59 13.84 -6.93
N LYS A 143 0.64 13.09 -7.49
CA LYS A 143 0.63 12.66 -8.90
C LYS A 143 0.26 13.76 -9.92
N TYR A 144 -0.20 14.93 -9.46
CA TYR A 144 -0.47 16.15 -10.24
C TYR A 144 0.50 17.27 -9.80
N PRO A 145 1.80 17.19 -10.16
CA PRO A 145 2.82 18.12 -9.67
C PRO A 145 2.46 19.59 -9.97
N GLU A 146 1.83 19.87 -11.12
CA GLU A 146 1.43 21.22 -11.53
C GLU A 146 0.34 21.85 -10.65
N LEU A 147 -0.36 21.05 -9.83
CA LEU A 147 -1.32 21.54 -8.84
C LEU A 147 -0.67 21.67 -7.46
N VAL A 148 0.11 20.67 -7.05
CA VAL A 148 0.72 20.61 -5.71
C VAL A 148 1.84 21.64 -5.52
N GLU A 149 2.50 22.03 -6.60
CA GLU A 149 3.50 23.11 -6.56
C GLU A 149 2.89 24.51 -6.34
N ASP A 150 1.57 24.69 -6.48
CA ASP A 150 0.93 25.97 -6.18
C ASP A 150 0.86 26.16 -4.65
N PRO A 151 1.61 27.13 -4.07
CA PRO A 151 1.62 27.35 -2.62
C PRO A 151 0.26 27.78 -2.07
N GLU A 152 -0.67 28.22 -2.94
CA GLU A 152 -2.00 28.63 -2.55
C GLU A 152 -3.04 27.50 -2.65
N LEU A 153 -2.64 26.28 -3.05
CA LEU A 153 -3.53 25.12 -3.23
C LEU A 153 -4.40 24.82 -2.01
N GLU A 154 -3.86 24.91 -0.80
CA GLU A 154 -4.61 24.53 0.41
C GLU A 154 -5.16 25.75 1.17
N LEU A 155 -6.43 25.66 1.57
CA LEU A 155 -7.04 26.47 2.61
C LEU A 155 -7.49 25.57 3.76
N LEU A 156 -6.84 25.65 4.93
CA LEU A 156 -7.23 24.82 6.06
C LEU A 156 -8.49 25.38 6.75
N GLN A 157 -9.52 24.54 6.87
CA GLN A 157 -10.72 24.80 7.67
C GLN A 157 -10.35 24.88 9.16
N ASN A 158 -10.92 25.86 9.86
CA ASN A 158 -10.77 25.99 11.30
C ASN A 158 -11.47 24.83 12.03
N LYS A 159 -11.16 24.72 13.33
CA LYS A 159 -11.87 23.88 14.28
C LYS A 159 -12.41 24.74 15.41
N VAL A 160 -13.57 24.42 15.95
CA VAL A 160 -14.15 25.11 17.10
C VAL A 160 -14.39 24.14 18.25
N PRO A 161 -14.32 24.58 19.52
CA PRO A 161 -14.64 23.72 20.65
C PRO A 161 -16.12 23.36 20.64
N LYS A 162 -16.43 22.11 21.00
CA LYS A 162 -17.80 21.70 21.31
C LYS A 162 -18.27 22.39 22.60
N VAL A 163 -19.52 22.81 22.64
CA VAL A 163 -20.12 23.48 23.80
C VAL A 163 -20.82 22.43 24.64
N ASP A 164 -20.48 22.30 25.93
CA ASP A 164 -21.19 21.42 26.85
C ASP A 164 -22.66 21.84 26.98
N ALA A 165 -23.59 20.91 26.76
CA ALA A 165 -25.01 21.24 26.65
C ALA A 165 -25.66 21.65 27.99
N ALA A 166 -25.06 21.27 29.12
CA ALA A 166 -25.57 21.58 30.44
C ALA A 166 -24.97 22.88 31.00
N THR A 167 -23.68 23.10 30.78
CA THR A 167 -22.90 24.19 31.40
C THR A 167 -22.63 25.35 30.46
N PHE A 168 -22.81 25.18 29.15
CA PHE A 168 -22.40 26.13 28.11
C PHE A 168 -20.90 26.49 28.14
N ALA A 169 -20.07 25.65 28.77
CA ALA A 169 -18.61 25.77 28.81
C ALA A 169 -17.95 24.91 27.70
N PRO A 170 -16.64 25.07 27.41
CA PRO A 170 -15.96 24.18 26.48
C PRO A 170 -16.00 22.73 26.98
N ALA A 171 -16.47 21.81 26.15
CA ALA A 171 -16.49 20.39 26.49
C ALA A 171 -15.06 19.86 26.68
N THR A 172 -14.91 18.92 27.62
CA THR A 172 -13.65 18.25 27.95
C THR A 172 -13.79 16.74 27.88
N LEU A 173 -12.79 16.06 27.32
CA LEU A 173 -12.69 14.61 27.28
C LEU A 173 -11.22 14.19 27.46
N ALA A 174 -10.83 13.94 28.71
CA ALA A 174 -9.43 13.66 29.07
C ALA A 174 -8.83 12.44 28.35
N THR A 175 -9.64 11.44 28.02
CA THR A 175 -9.20 10.24 27.31
C THR A 175 -8.90 10.50 25.83
N ASN A 176 -9.49 11.52 25.22
CA ASN A 176 -9.23 11.89 23.83
C ASN A 176 -9.56 13.38 23.57
N PRO A 177 -8.61 14.30 23.83
CA PRO A 177 -8.82 15.74 23.65
C PRO A 177 -9.17 16.17 22.23
N SER A 178 -8.83 15.37 21.21
CA SER A 178 -9.19 15.68 19.82
C SER A 178 -10.71 15.71 19.60
N LYS A 179 -11.47 14.93 20.37
CA LYS A 179 -12.94 14.85 20.28
C LYS A 179 -13.65 16.06 20.88
N GLU A 180 -12.92 16.94 21.57
CA GLU A 180 -13.44 18.20 22.08
C GLU A 180 -13.66 19.24 20.98
N TRP A 181 -13.18 18.98 19.77
CA TRP A 181 -13.24 19.89 18.63
C TRP A 181 -14.19 19.37 17.54
N CYS A 182 -14.77 20.28 16.79
CA CYS A 182 -15.57 19.99 15.60
C CYS A 182 -15.34 21.05 14.51
N PRO A 183 -15.58 20.72 13.23
CA PRO A 183 -15.61 21.73 12.19
C PRO A 183 -16.85 22.64 12.37
N PRO A 184 -16.73 23.97 12.18
CA PRO A 184 -17.85 24.91 12.31
C PRO A 184 -18.76 24.98 11.06
N GLY A 185 -18.81 23.92 10.27
CA GLY A 185 -19.56 23.87 9.01
C GLY A 185 -18.86 24.59 7.86
N HIS A 186 -19.52 24.62 6.70
CA HIS A 186 -18.93 25.17 5.47
C HIS A 186 -18.94 26.71 5.42
N GLY A 187 -19.72 27.39 6.27
CA GLY A 187 -19.65 28.84 6.45
C GLY A 187 -18.29 29.34 6.97
N ASP A 188 -17.46 28.44 7.49
CA ASP A 188 -16.07 28.72 7.88
C ASP A 188 -15.17 29.18 6.72
N LEU A 189 -15.64 29.06 5.48
CA LEU A 189 -14.99 29.61 4.30
C LEU A 189 -14.49 31.05 4.53
N TYR A 190 -15.37 31.92 5.04
CA TYR A 190 -15.05 33.34 5.22
C TYR A 190 -14.00 33.59 6.32
N PRO A 191 -14.14 33.07 7.55
CA PRO A 191 -13.11 33.23 8.58
C PRO A 191 -11.80 32.50 8.24
N SER A 192 -11.82 31.37 7.52
CA SER A 192 -10.59 30.73 7.03
C SER A 192 -9.88 31.61 5.99
N LEU A 193 -10.59 32.20 5.03
CA LEU A 193 -10.01 33.09 4.03
C LEU A 193 -9.39 34.35 4.67
N ALA A 194 -10.10 34.97 5.61
CA ALA A 194 -9.63 36.14 6.34
C ALA A 194 -8.46 35.80 7.28
N GLY A 195 -8.62 34.79 8.13
CA GLY A 195 -7.67 34.45 9.18
C GLY A 195 -6.36 33.85 8.69
N SER A 196 -6.34 33.24 7.50
CA SER A 196 -5.13 32.73 6.86
C SER A 196 -4.37 33.78 6.04
N GLY A 197 -4.96 34.96 5.83
CA GLY A 197 -4.45 35.98 4.90
C GLY A 197 -4.60 35.60 3.41
N LYS A 198 -5.27 34.48 3.09
CA LYS A 198 -5.41 34.02 1.70
C LYS A 198 -6.25 34.98 0.84
N LEU A 199 -7.27 35.61 1.43
CA LEU A 199 -8.06 36.64 0.74
C LEU A 199 -7.18 37.79 0.22
N GLU A 200 -6.33 38.33 1.11
CA GLU A 200 -5.42 39.44 0.78
C GLU A 200 -4.39 39.05 -0.27
N LYS A 201 -3.83 37.84 -0.16
CA LYS A 201 -2.88 37.30 -1.13
C LYS A 201 -3.50 37.13 -2.52
N LEU A 202 -4.70 36.56 -2.60
CA LEU A 202 -5.42 36.37 -3.86
C LEU A 202 -5.70 37.73 -4.53
N LEU A 203 -6.17 38.71 -3.76
CA LEU A 203 -6.38 40.08 -4.24
C LEU A 203 -5.08 40.73 -4.74
N ALA A 204 -3.98 40.57 -3.99
CA ALA A 204 -2.66 41.09 -4.38
C ALA A 204 -2.12 40.44 -5.67
N GLN A 205 -2.54 39.22 -5.97
CA GLN A 205 -2.22 38.50 -7.22
C GLN A 205 -3.15 38.86 -8.38
N GLY A 206 -4.10 39.79 -8.18
CA GLY A 206 -5.06 40.20 -9.21
C GLY A 206 -6.28 39.29 -9.33
N VAL A 207 -6.49 38.35 -8.40
CA VAL A 207 -7.70 37.52 -8.37
C VAL A 207 -8.84 38.34 -7.78
N LYS A 208 -9.97 38.36 -8.49
CA LYS A 208 -11.14 39.18 -8.20
C LYS A 208 -12.41 38.35 -8.02
N TYR A 209 -12.51 37.21 -8.70
CA TYR A 209 -13.67 36.35 -8.71
C TYR A 209 -13.34 35.00 -8.09
N MET A 210 -14.25 34.47 -7.29
CA MET A 210 -14.12 33.14 -6.71
C MET A 210 -15.38 32.33 -7.00
N PHE A 211 -15.19 31.16 -7.60
CA PHE A 211 -16.23 30.14 -7.74
C PHE A 211 -16.03 29.09 -6.66
N VAL A 212 -17.06 28.82 -5.86
CA VAL A 212 -17.01 27.87 -4.73
C VAL A 212 -18.02 26.77 -4.94
N SER A 213 -17.60 25.51 -4.71
CA SER A 213 -18.54 24.37 -4.67
C SER A 213 -18.06 23.26 -3.73
N ASN A 214 -18.95 22.33 -3.40
CA ASN A 214 -18.56 21.11 -2.69
C ASN A 214 -17.73 20.17 -3.57
N SER A 215 -16.81 19.40 -2.97
CA SER A 215 -16.02 18.38 -3.69
C SER A 215 -16.84 17.18 -4.15
N ASP A 216 -17.96 16.89 -3.48
CA ASP A 216 -18.85 15.78 -3.82
C ASP A 216 -19.91 16.13 -4.88
N ASN A 217 -19.97 17.39 -5.34
CA ASN A 217 -20.79 17.84 -6.47
C ASN A 217 -19.91 18.03 -7.72
N LEU A 218 -19.74 16.96 -8.50
CA LEU A 218 -18.89 17.02 -9.70
C LEU A 218 -19.50 17.81 -10.87
N GLY A 219 -20.81 18.06 -10.84
CA GLY A 219 -21.48 18.92 -11.84
C GLY A 219 -21.07 20.40 -11.71
N ALA A 220 -20.60 20.81 -10.54
CA ALA A 220 -20.20 22.19 -10.26
C ALA A 220 -18.80 22.51 -10.81
N SER A 221 -18.70 22.66 -12.12
CA SER A 221 -17.49 23.15 -12.81
C SER A 221 -17.58 24.65 -13.06
N LEU A 222 -16.45 25.33 -13.22
CA LEU A 222 -16.42 26.74 -13.60
C LEU A 222 -16.99 26.88 -15.03
N ASP A 223 -18.05 27.67 -15.17
CA ASP A 223 -18.70 27.96 -16.46
C ASP A 223 -18.37 29.40 -16.88
N LEU A 224 -17.89 29.57 -18.12
CA LEU A 224 -17.40 30.87 -18.61
C LEU A 224 -18.52 31.87 -18.86
N ASP A 225 -19.71 31.43 -19.27
CA ASP A 225 -20.84 32.32 -19.47
C ASP A 225 -21.31 32.88 -18.12
N LEU A 226 -21.37 32.03 -17.10
CA LEU A 226 -21.65 32.47 -15.72
C LEU A 226 -20.58 33.40 -15.17
N LEU A 227 -19.29 33.09 -15.37
CA LEU A 227 -18.20 33.98 -14.95
C LEU A 227 -18.32 35.36 -15.62
N THR A 228 -18.59 35.36 -16.93
CA THR A 228 -18.74 36.60 -17.71
C THR A 228 -19.94 37.41 -17.26
N TYR A 229 -21.09 36.75 -17.08
CA TYR A 229 -22.29 37.38 -16.54
C TYR A 229 -22.05 37.95 -15.15
N PHE A 230 -21.42 37.18 -14.26
CA PHE A 230 -21.13 37.64 -12.90
C PHE A 230 -20.23 38.87 -12.92
N ALA A 231 -19.18 38.87 -13.75
CA ALA A 231 -18.29 40.01 -13.92
C ALA A 231 -19.00 41.26 -14.46
N GLN A 232 -19.85 41.11 -15.49
CA GLN A 232 -20.59 42.22 -16.11
C GLN A 232 -21.71 42.77 -15.22
N SER A 233 -22.36 41.91 -14.44
CA SER A 233 -23.45 42.29 -13.54
C SER A 233 -23.01 43.20 -12.38
N GLY A 234 -21.72 43.20 -12.06
CA GLY A 234 -21.16 43.94 -10.92
C GLY A 234 -21.62 43.44 -9.55
N LYS A 235 -22.33 42.31 -9.47
CA LYS A 235 -22.87 41.76 -8.22
C LYS A 235 -21.73 41.33 -7.28
N PRO A 236 -21.85 41.58 -5.96
CA PRO A 236 -20.84 41.13 -4.99
C PRO A 236 -20.90 39.61 -4.74
N PHE A 237 -22.10 39.03 -4.89
CA PHE A 237 -22.40 37.64 -4.55
C PHE A 237 -23.48 37.11 -5.48
N LEU A 238 -23.29 35.91 -6.03
CA LEU A 238 -24.28 35.23 -6.86
C LEU A 238 -24.38 33.77 -6.45
N MET A 239 -25.59 33.32 -6.13
CA MET A 239 -25.89 31.93 -5.77
C MET A 239 -26.46 31.18 -6.97
N GLU A 240 -25.94 29.99 -7.26
CA GLU A 240 -26.60 29.09 -8.23
C GLU A 240 -27.75 28.32 -7.55
N CYS A 241 -28.93 28.37 -8.16
CA CYS A 241 -30.11 27.63 -7.73
C CYS A 241 -30.60 26.69 -8.84
N CYS A 242 -31.27 25.60 -8.48
CA CYS A 242 -32.00 24.77 -9.43
C CYS A 242 -33.50 24.90 -9.18
N GLU A 243 -34.34 24.63 -10.20
CA GLU A 243 -35.77 24.43 -9.96
C GLU A 243 -35.99 23.20 -9.07
N ARG A 244 -36.85 23.34 -8.06
CA ARG A 244 -37.19 22.28 -7.11
C ARG A 244 -37.96 21.16 -7.79
N THR A 245 -37.68 19.95 -7.33
CA THR A 245 -38.48 18.75 -7.61
C THR A 245 -38.99 18.18 -6.29
N GLU A 246 -39.85 17.17 -6.37
CA GLU A 246 -40.31 16.40 -5.19
C GLU A 246 -39.18 15.90 -4.29
N ASN A 247 -38.00 15.63 -4.86
CA ASN A 247 -36.83 15.18 -4.11
C ASN A 247 -36.21 16.28 -3.23
N ASP A 248 -36.52 17.56 -3.50
CA ASP A 248 -35.92 18.73 -2.84
C ASP A 248 -36.89 19.42 -1.86
N LYS A 249 -38.03 18.79 -1.56
CA LYS A 249 -39.03 19.38 -0.65
C LYS A 249 -38.47 19.67 0.75
N LYS A 250 -37.45 18.94 1.17
CA LYS A 250 -36.73 19.15 2.46
C LYS A 250 -35.44 19.97 2.32
N GLY A 251 -35.12 20.41 1.11
CA GLY A 251 -33.92 21.17 0.81
C GLY A 251 -34.10 22.67 1.07
N GLY A 252 -33.01 23.35 1.44
CA GLY A 252 -33.00 24.80 1.60
C GLY A 252 -33.39 25.52 0.30
N HIS A 253 -34.20 26.57 0.44
CA HIS A 253 -34.73 27.32 -0.70
C HIS A 253 -34.42 28.81 -0.60
N LEU A 254 -34.44 29.46 -1.76
CA LEU A 254 -34.26 30.90 -1.89
C LEU A 254 -35.59 31.62 -1.62
N ALA A 255 -35.57 32.66 -0.79
CA ALA A 255 -36.71 33.54 -0.54
C ALA A 255 -36.27 35.02 -0.49
N SER A 256 -37.23 35.93 -0.55
CA SER A 256 -37.01 37.37 -0.34
C SER A 256 -37.60 37.78 1.01
N ARG A 257 -36.81 38.49 1.82
CA ARG A 257 -37.26 39.03 3.11
C ARG A 257 -38.15 40.25 2.87
N LYS A 258 -39.37 40.25 3.42
CA LYS A 258 -40.35 41.33 3.20
C LYS A 258 -39.92 42.69 3.76
N ALA A 259 -39.12 42.69 4.83
CA ALA A 259 -38.71 43.91 5.53
C ALA A 259 -37.84 44.85 4.66
N ASP A 260 -36.99 44.29 3.80
CA ASP A 260 -36.01 45.05 3.01
C ASP A 260 -35.78 44.51 1.59
N GLY A 261 -36.52 43.48 1.18
CA GLY A 261 -36.46 42.87 -0.15
C GLY A 261 -35.22 42.00 -0.40
N ARG A 262 -34.32 41.83 0.59
CA ARG A 262 -33.08 41.08 0.40
C ARG A 262 -33.33 39.59 0.18
N LEU A 263 -32.49 38.97 -0.65
CA LEU A 263 -32.48 37.52 -0.81
C LEU A 263 -31.94 36.85 0.45
N ILE A 264 -32.58 35.77 0.87
CA ILE A 264 -32.18 34.95 2.00
C ILE A 264 -32.23 33.47 1.61
N LEU A 265 -31.43 32.67 2.31
CA LEU A 265 -31.47 31.22 2.24
C LEU A 265 -32.21 30.69 3.48
N ARG A 266 -33.33 30.01 3.28
CA ARG A 266 -34.06 29.36 4.37
C ARG A 266 -33.82 27.86 4.34
N GLU A 267 -33.09 27.36 5.33
CA GLU A 267 -32.85 25.93 5.53
C GLU A 267 -33.99 25.26 6.30
N SER A 268 -34.13 23.94 6.18
CA SER A 268 -35.17 23.18 6.90
C SER A 268 -35.04 23.32 8.42
N ALA A 269 -33.81 23.44 8.93
CA ALA A 269 -33.54 23.65 10.36
C ALA A 269 -34.02 25.02 10.88
N GLN A 270 -34.30 25.96 9.98
CA GLN A 270 -34.79 27.31 10.27
C GLN A 270 -36.31 27.43 10.02
N CYS A 271 -36.98 26.31 9.73
CA CYS A 271 -38.42 26.24 9.53
C CYS A 271 -39.10 25.74 10.81
N ALA A 272 -40.05 26.51 11.34
CA ALA A 272 -40.93 26.04 12.41
C ALA A 272 -41.90 24.97 11.88
N SER A 273 -42.34 24.05 12.75
CA SER A 273 -43.24 22.95 12.37
C SER A 273 -44.56 23.42 11.74
N GLU A 274 -45.02 24.62 12.08
CA GLU A 274 -46.23 25.24 11.53
C GLU A 274 -46.08 25.70 10.07
N ASP A 275 -44.86 26.02 9.63
CA ASP A 275 -44.54 26.47 8.27
C ASP A 275 -44.10 25.32 7.35
N GLU A 276 -43.96 24.10 7.86
CA GLU A 276 -43.38 22.95 7.15
C GLU A 276 -44.10 22.65 5.82
N ALA A 277 -45.43 22.82 5.77
CA ALA A 277 -46.21 22.61 4.56
C ALA A 277 -45.87 23.62 3.45
N ASP A 278 -45.67 24.89 3.83
CA ASP A 278 -45.24 25.95 2.90
C ASP A 278 -43.77 25.78 2.50
N PHE A 279 -42.91 25.38 3.43
CA PHE A 279 -41.51 25.06 3.14
C PHE A 279 -41.40 23.93 2.10
N GLN A 280 -42.19 22.87 2.26
CA GLN A 280 -42.22 21.72 1.35
C GLN A 280 -42.96 21.99 0.03
N ASN A 281 -43.67 23.11 -0.10
CA ASN A 281 -44.38 23.49 -1.32
C ASN A 281 -43.39 23.98 -2.40
N ILE A 282 -43.04 23.07 -3.31
CA ILE A 282 -42.08 23.33 -4.40
C ILE A 282 -42.60 24.32 -5.46
N ASP A 283 -43.92 24.51 -5.57
CA ASP A 283 -44.51 25.48 -6.50
C ASP A 283 -44.48 26.91 -5.95
N LYS A 284 -44.48 27.06 -4.62
CA LYS A 284 -44.41 28.36 -3.93
C LYS A 284 -42.97 28.87 -3.88
N HIS A 285 -42.09 28.14 -3.21
CA HIS A 285 -40.67 28.49 -3.12
C HIS A 285 -39.91 27.63 -4.11
N ARG A 286 -39.78 28.11 -5.35
CA ARG A 286 -39.41 27.29 -6.55
C ARG A 286 -37.93 26.93 -6.65
N TYR A 287 -37.05 27.67 -5.97
CA TYR A 287 -35.61 27.59 -6.21
C TYR A 287 -34.87 26.94 -5.04
N PHE A 288 -34.16 25.85 -5.34
CA PHE A 288 -33.35 25.08 -4.41
C PHE A 288 -31.88 25.51 -4.48
N ASN A 289 -31.24 25.65 -3.33
CA ASN A 289 -29.82 26.02 -3.23
C ASN A 289 -28.89 24.86 -3.64
N THR A 290 -28.11 25.05 -4.70
CA THR A 290 -27.11 24.06 -5.14
C THR A 290 -25.86 24.05 -4.27
N ASN A 291 -25.69 25.07 -3.42
CA ASN A 291 -24.48 25.37 -2.67
C ASN A 291 -23.26 25.64 -3.58
N ASN A 292 -23.48 26.08 -4.83
CA ASN A 292 -22.44 26.65 -5.68
C ASN A 292 -22.55 28.18 -5.63
N LEU A 293 -21.44 28.86 -5.37
CA LEU A 293 -21.41 30.31 -5.14
C LEU A 293 -20.38 31.00 -6.01
N TRP A 294 -20.69 32.23 -6.42
CA TRP A 294 -19.75 33.16 -7.03
C TRP A 294 -19.60 34.38 -6.13
N ILE A 295 -18.36 34.73 -5.80
CA ILE A 295 -18.04 35.78 -4.84
C ILE A 295 -17.02 36.74 -5.45
N ARG A 296 -17.29 38.04 -5.34
CA ARG A 296 -16.32 39.11 -5.62
C ARG A 296 -15.43 39.29 -4.40
N LEU A 297 -14.15 38.98 -4.53
CA LEU A 297 -13.22 38.95 -3.39
C LEU A 297 -12.99 40.34 -2.78
N ASP A 298 -12.97 41.39 -3.59
CA ASP A 298 -12.83 42.77 -3.09
C ASP A 298 -14.08 43.22 -2.32
N LYS A 299 -15.27 42.81 -2.77
CA LYS A 299 -16.53 43.06 -2.05
C LYS A 299 -16.66 42.22 -0.78
N LEU A 300 -16.12 41.00 -0.78
CA LEU A 300 -15.98 40.21 0.43
C LEU A 300 -15.06 40.91 1.44
N ALA A 301 -13.92 41.47 0.99
CA ALA A 301 -13.01 42.21 1.87
C ALA A 301 -13.69 43.46 2.48
N GLU A 302 -14.41 44.24 1.66
CA GLU A 302 -15.19 45.40 2.14
C GLU A 302 -16.24 45.00 3.20
N GLU A 303 -16.99 43.90 2.97
CA GLU A 303 -18.03 43.46 3.90
C GLU A 303 -17.44 42.86 5.19
N LEU A 304 -16.31 42.15 5.11
CA LEU A 304 -15.55 41.69 6.28
C LEU A 304 -15.08 42.87 7.14
N GLU A 305 -14.52 43.91 6.52
CA GLU A 305 -14.07 45.12 7.23
C GLU A 305 -15.25 45.82 7.93
N LYS A 306 -16.34 46.04 7.20
CA LYS A 306 -17.58 46.66 7.70
C LYS A 306 -18.19 45.93 8.89
N GLN A 307 -18.08 44.60 8.94
CA GLN A 307 -18.63 43.76 10.01
C GLN A 307 -17.64 43.44 11.14
N GLY A 308 -16.44 44.04 11.13
CA GLY A 308 -15.44 43.90 12.21
C GLY A 308 -14.54 42.65 12.09
N GLY A 309 -14.38 42.15 10.86
CA GLY A 309 -13.52 41.02 10.50
C GLY A 309 -14.23 39.67 10.38
N VAL A 310 -15.57 39.65 10.36
CA VAL A 310 -16.38 38.42 10.27
C VAL A 310 -17.62 38.65 9.42
N ILE A 311 -18.05 37.64 8.64
CA ILE A 311 -19.39 37.63 8.05
C ILE A 311 -20.33 37.00 9.07
N ARG A 312 -21.33 37.75 9.52
CA ARG A 312 -22.32 37.31 10.52
C ARG A 312 -23.37 36.42 9.88
N LEU A 313 -23.12 35.11 9.95
CA LEU A 313 -24.02 34.08 9.41
C LEU A 313 -24.97 33.55 10.49
N PRO A 314 -26.21 33.17 10.12
CA PRO A 314 -27.13 32.47 11.02
C PRO A 314 -26.50 31.20 11.60
N MET A 315 -26.62 31.04 12.92
CA MET A 315 -26.08 29.90 13.66
C MET A 315 -26.99 28.68 13.54
N ILE A 316 -26.39 27.53 13.25
CA ILE A 316 -27.03 26.21 13.22
C ILE A 316 -26.58 25.44 14.45
N LYS A 317 -27.55 25.01 15.28
CA LYS A 317 -27.30 24.26 16.52
C LYS A 317 -27.53 22.77 16.32
N ASN A 318 -26.45 21.98 16.40
CA ASN A 318 -26.51 20.52 16.33
C ASN A 318 -26.28 19.88 17.71
N ALA A 319 -27.27 19.17 18.23
CA ALA A 319 -27.15 18.38 19.45
C ALA A 319 -26.44 17.04 19.17
N LYS A 320 -25.35 16.77 19.90
CA LYS A 320 -24.48 15.59 19.74
C LYS A 320 -23.94 15.15 21.10
N THR A 321 -23.06 14.15 21.09
CA THR A 321 -22.21 13.77 22.22
C THR A 321 -20.74 14.14 21.95
N VAL A 322 -19.95 14.32 23.00
CA VAL A 322 -18.53 14.69 22.88
C VAL A 322 -17.75 13.61 22.13
N ASP A 323 -18.02 12.33 22.42
CA ASP A 323 -17.60 11.21 21.57
C ASP A 323 -18.79 10.72 20.72
N PRO A 324 -18.78 10.94 19.39
CA PRO A 324 -19.86 10.50 18.50
C PRO A 324 -20.06 8.98 18.45
N LYS A 325 -19.08 8.18 18.92
CA LYS A 325 -19.17 6.72 18.97
C LYS A 325 -19.72 6.20 20.30
N ASP A 326 -19.82 7.06 21.32
CA ASP A 326 -20.33 6.72 22.64
C ASP A 326 -21.52 7.62 22.98
N ALA A 327 -22.73 7.04 22.88
CA ALA A 327 -23.99 7.71 23.18
C ALA A 327 -24.13 8.07 24.68
N SER A 328 -23.31 7.49 25.55
CA SER A 328 -23.29 7.82 26.99
C SER A 328 -22.35 8.97 27.34
N SER A 329 -21.51 9.40 26.39
CA SER A 329 -20.58 10.52 26.60
C SER A 329 -21.32 11.86 26.66
N THR A 330 -20.68 12.87 27.27
CA THR A 330 -21.26 14.19 27.57
C THR A 330 -22.02 14.78 26.39
N ALA A 331 -23.27 15.19 26.63
CA ALA A 331 -24.07 15.89 25.63
C ALA A 331 -23.47 17.28 25.32
N VAL A 332 -23.37 17.61 24.05
CA VAL A 332 -22.74 18.83 23.56
C VAL A 332 -23.53 19.45 22.41
N PHE A 333 -23.41 20.76 22.24
CA PHE A 333 -23.79 21.48 21.04
C PHE A 333 -22.57 21.67 20.13
N GLN A 334 -22.74 21.34 18.86
CA GLN A 334 -21.86 21.74 17.77
C GLN A 334 -22.53 22.92 17.07
N LEU A 335 -21.80 24.04 16.98
CA LEU A 335 -22.28 25.26 16.34
C LEU A 335 -21.69 25.33 14.94
N GLU A 336 -22.56 25.39 13.95
CA GLU A 336 -22.18 25.42 12.54
C GLU A 336 -22.81 26.62 11.84
N THR A 337 -22.27 26.98 10.68
CA THR A 337 -22.85 28.00 9.79
C THR A 337 -22.83 27.51 8.34
N ALA A 338 -23.75 28.02 7.53
CA ALA A 338 -23.85 27.69 6.11
C ALA A 338 -23.33 28.83 5.23
N MET A 339 -22.38 28.54 4.34
CA MET A 339 -21.77 29.54 3.45
C MET A 339 -22.77 30.29 2.57
N GLY A 340 -23.83 29.60 2.12
CA GLY A 340 -24.87 30.17 1.25
C GLY A 340 -25.74 31.22 1.96
N ALA A 341 -25.82 31.18 3.29
CA ALA A 341 -26.56 32.18 4.05
C ALA A 341 -25.95 33.58 3.91
N ALA A 342 -24.67 33.69 3.50
CA ALA A 342 -24.01 34.97 3.25
C ALA A 342 -24.69 35.83 2.18
N ILE A 343 -25.59 35.27 1.35
CA ILE A 343 -26.35 36.02 0.35
C ILE A 343 -27.09 37.23 0.97
N GLU A 344 -27.53 37.12 2.23
CA GLU A 344 -28.24 38.19 2.93
C GLU A 344 -27.32 39.31 3.46
N CYS A 345 -26.01 39.04 3.50
CA CYS A 345 -24.99 39.96 3.99
C CYS A 345 -24.52 40.95 2.93
N PHE A 346 -24.74 40.67 1.64
CA PHE A 346 -24.25 41.49 0.54
C PHE A 346 -25.35 42.31 -0.12
N ASP A 347 -25.21 43.65 -0.08
CA ASP A 347 -26.09 44.55 -0.82
C ASP A 347 -25.94 44.35 -2.33
N GLY A 348 -27.05 44.03 -3.02
CA GLY A 348 -27.05 43.75 -4.46
C GLY A 348 -26.69 42.31 -4.84
N ALA A 349 -26.62 41.39 -3.87
CA ALA A 349 -26.52 39.96 -4.14
C ALA A 349 -27.63 39.47 -5.09
N GLY A 350 -27.35 38.41 -5.85
CA GLY A 350 -28.31 37.81 -6.76
C GLY A 350 -28.33 36.29 -6.69
N ALA A 351 -29.23 35.70 -7.45
CA ALA A 351 -29.26 34.28 -7.71
C ALA A 351 -29.46 34.03 -9.22
N VAL A 352 -29.03 32.84 -9.67
CA VAL A 352 -29.19 32.37 -11.05
C VAL A 352 -29.75 30.96 -11.04
N CYS A 353 -30.78 30.70 -11.84
CA CYS A 353 -31.29 29.37 -12.07
C CYS A 353 -30.39 28.63 -13.08
N VAL A 354 -29.76 27.55 -12.65
CA VAL A 354 -28.89 26.70 -13.45
C VAL A 354 -29.56 25.35 -13.78
N PRO A 355 -29.15 24.68 -14.87
CA PRO A 355 -29.61 23.32 -15.15
C PRO A 355 -29.17 22.35 -14.05
N ARG A 356 -29.96 21.30 -13.81
CA ARG A 356 -29.63 20.26 -12.82
C ARG A 356 -28.32 19.54 -13.08
N THR A 357 -27.80 19.56 -14.30
CA THR A 357 -26.49 19.00 -14.64
C THR A 357 -25.34 19.67 -13.85
N ARG A 358 -25.55 20.87 -13.30
CA ARG A 358 -24.62 21.55 -12.39
C ARG A 358 -24.76 21.16 -10.91
N PHE A 359 -25.69 20.25 -10.61
CA PHE A 359 -25.98 19.75 -9.27
C PHE A 359 -26.12 18.22 -9.27
N ALA A 360 -24.97 17.53 -9.24
CA ALA A 360 -24.85 16.08 -9.15
C ALA A 360 -24.07 15.67 -7.89
N PRO A 361 -24.59 15.94 -6.67
CA PRO A 361 -23.93 15.54 -5.44
C PRO A 361 -24.09 14.04 -5.18
N VAL A 362 -23.06 13.38 -4.66
CA VAL A 362 -23.17 12.01 -4.15
C VAL A 362 -23.38 12.03 -2.64
N LYS A 363 -24.56 11.68 -2.15
CA LYS A 363 -24.87 11.63 -0.70
C LYS A 363 -25.05 10.20 -0.18
N LYS A 364 -25.48 9.29 -1.05
CA LYS A 364 -25.75 7.87 -0.75
C LYS A 364 -25.19 6.97 -1.85
N CYS A 365 -25.17 5.67 -1.59
CA CYS A 365 -24.78 4.66 -2.57
C CYS A 365 -25.67 4.64 -3.82
N ASP A 366 -26.93 5.08 -3.70
CA ASP A 366 -27.86 5.28 -4.82
C ASP A 366 -27.28 6.26 -5.85
N ASP A 367 -26.79 7.41 -5.37
CA ASP A 367 -26.19 8.46 -6.21
C ASP A 367 -24.86 7.98 -6.81
N LEU A 368 -24.07 7.23 -6.03
CA LEU A 368 -22.78 6.69 -6.48
C LEU A 368 -22.94 5.65 -7.57
N LEU A 369 -23.88 4.71 -7.41
CA LEU A 369 -24.21 3.71 -8.43
C LEU A 369 -24.63 4.39 -9.73
N LEU A 370 -25.49 5.40 -9.61
CA LEU A 370 -25.98 6.15 -10.75
C LEU A 370 -24.82 6.84 -11.51
N LEU A 371 -23.93 7.53 -10.79
CA LEU A 371 -22.81 8.26 -11.38
C LEU A 371 -21.75 7.34 -12.02
N ARG A 372 -21.57 6.14 -11.45
CA ARG A 372 -20.70 5.09 -12.00
C ARG A 372 -21.27 4.47 -13.27
N SER A 373 -22.60 4.32 -13.35
CA SER A 373 -23.27 3.71 -14.50
C SER A 373 -23.07 4.50 -15.80
N ASP A 374 -23.41 3.88 -16.92
CA ASP A 374 -23.42 4.52 -18.24
C ASP A 374 -24.54 5.55 -18.43
N ALA A 375 -25.43 5.74 -17.45
CA ALA A 375 -26.36 6.88 -17.45
C ALA A 375 -25.64 8.23 -17.35
N TYR A 376 -24.40 8.22 -16.83
CA TYR A 376 -23.51 9.38 -16.81
C TYR A 376 -22.26 9.10 -17.65
N VAL A 377 -21.85 10.09 -18.43
CA VAL A 377 -20.64 10.09 -19.24
C VAL A 377 -19.74 11.26 -18.81
N ILE A 378 -18.43 11.09 -18.99
CA ILE A 378 -17.46 12.17 -18.79
C ILE A 378 -17.26 12.84 -20.15
N THR A 379 -17.50 14.14 -20.18
CA THR A 379 -17.26 15.01 -21.36
C THR A 379 -15.76 15.28 -21.55
N GLU A 380 -15.38 15.79 -22.72
CA GLU A 380 -13.98 16.17 -22.99
C GLU A 380 -13.44 17.16 -21.95
N ASP A 381 -14.28 18.10 -21.50
CA ASP A 381 -13.98 19.05 -20.42
C ASP A 381 -14.17 18.48 -19.00
N GLN A 382 -14.12 17.15 -18.88
CA GLN A 382 -14.04 16.41 -17.61
C GLN A 382 -15.26 16.59 -16.69
N ARG A 383 -16.43 16.92 -17.23
CA ARG A 383 -17.67 17.00 -16.46
C ARG A 383 -18.49 15.72 -16.57
N PRO A 384 -19.01 15.18 -15.46
CA PRO A 384 -20.02 14.15 -15.52
C PRO A 384 -21.35 14.76 -15.91
N VAL A 385 -21.88 14.33 -17.06
CA VAL A 385 -23.19 14.74 -17.56
C VAL A 385 -24.04 13.51 -17.84
N LEU A 386 -25.36 13.69 -17.91
CA LEU A 386 -26.24 12.61 -18.37
C LEU A 386 -25.90 12.25 -19.81
N ALA A 387 -25.89 10.94 -20.09
CA ALA A 387 -25.71 10.45 -21.45
C ALA A 387 -26.77 11.08 -22.40
N PRO A 388 -26.43 11.45 -23.64
CA PRO A 388 -27.35 12.10 -24.58
C PRO A 388 -28.70 11.37 -24.74
N GLU A 389 -28.68 10.04 -24.69
CA GLU A 389 -29.84 9.15 -24.77
C GLU A 389 -30.88 9.38 -23.66
N ARG A 390 -30.46 10.02 -22.55
CA ARG A 390 -31.32 10.35 -21.40
C ARG A 390 -32.20 11.58 -21.61
N ASN A 391 -31.92 12.41 -22.62
CA ASN A 391 -32.63 13.68 -22.85
C ASN A 391 -32.75 14.53 -21.57
N ASN A 392 -31.66 14.66 -20.81
CA ASN A 392 -31.58 15.39 -19.53
C ASN A 392 -32.45 14.86 -18.38
N VAL A 393 -32.95 13.62 -18.44
CA VAL A 393 -33.72 12.98 -17.36
C VAL A 393 -32.91 11.87 -16.68
N ALA A 394 -32.52 12.08 -15.43
CA ALA A 394 -31.78 11.08 -14.65
C ALA A 394 -32.67 9.88 -14.24
N PRO A 395 -32.15 8.64 -14.21
CA PRO A 395 -32.83 7.49 -13.61
C PRO A 395 -33.12 7.71 -12.12
N ILE A 396 -34.25 7.19 -11.64
CA ILE A 396 -34.54 7.12 -10.20
C ILE A 396 -34.01 5.81 -9.64
N VAL A 397 -32.95 5.85 -8.84
CA VAL A 397 -32.38 4.68 -8.15
C VAL A 397 -32.84 4.66 -6.68
N SER A 398 -33.29 3.50 -6.20
CA SER A 398 -33.64 3.24 -4.81
C SER A 398 -33.03 1.92 -4.37
N LEU A 399 -31.98 1.98 -3.57
CA LEU A 399 -31.32 0.80 -2.98
C LEU A 399 -31.88 0.49 -1.59
N ASP A 400 -31.76 -0.77 -1.17
CA ASP A 400 -32.09 -1.19 0.19
C ASP A 400 -31.12 -0.53 1.18
N GLY A 401 -31.62 0.40 1.99
CA GLY A 401 -30.81 1.17 2.93
C GLY A 401 -30.17 0.36 4.06
N LYS A 402 -30.49 -0.93 4.24
CA LYS A 402 -29.78 -1.82 5.17
C LYS A 402 -28.63 -2.54 4.47
N GLN A 403 -28.82 -2.93 3.21
CA GLN A 403 -27.86 -3.72 2.44
C GLN A 403 -26.84 -2.88 1.68
N PHE A 404 -27.14 -1.61 1.38
CA PHE A 404 -26.30 -0.72 0.56
C PHE A 404 -26.03 0.62 1.24
N LYS A 405 -25.96 0.66 2.58
CA LYS A 405 -25.69 1.90 3.31
C LYS A 405 -24.23 2.35 3.16
N LEU A 406 -23.31 1.39 3.18
CA LEU A 406 -21.87 1.63 3.16
C LEU A 406 -21.29 1.36 1.76
N VAL A 407 -20.24 2.08 1.38
CA VAL A 407 -19.55 1.88 0.09
C VAL A 407 -19.07 0.45 -0.05
N GLN A 408 -18.49 -0.14 0.99
CA GLN A 408 -17.97 -1.52 0.96
C GLN A 408 -19.07 -2.53 0.63
N GLN A 409 -20.31 -2.28 1.06
CA GLN A 409 -21.44 -3.14 0.72
C GLN A 409 -21.81 -3.02 -0.76
N LEU A 410 -21.80 -1.79 -1.31
CA LEU A 410 -22.03 -1.57 -2.74
C LEU A 410 -20.89 -2.20 -3.57
N GLU A 411 -19.63 -2.05 -3.18
CA GLU A 411 -18.49 -2.69 -3.88
C GLU A 411 -18.63 -4.21 -3.88
N ALA A 412 -18.97 -4.80 -2.72
CA ALA A 412 -19.20 -6.23 -2.61
C ALA A 412 -20.37 -6.71 -3.48
N ALA A 413 -21.38 -5.87 -3.70
CA ALA A 413 -22.50 -6.16 -4.58
C ALA A 413 -22.13 -6.11 -6.07
N LEU A 414 -21.39 -5.07 -6.47
CA LEU A 414 -21.01 -4.82 -7.86
C LEU A 414 -19.87 -5.74 -8.34
N ARG A 415 -18.83 -5.95 -7.51
CA ARG A 415 -17.60 -6.66 -7.93
C ARG A 415 -17.06 -6.13 -9.26
N GLY A 416 -16.98 -4.80 -9.40
CA GLY A 416 -16.62 -4.11 -10.64
C GLY A 416 -17.71 -4.08 -11.73
N ASN A 417 -18.79 -4.88 -11.61
CA ASN A 417 -19.85 -4.98 -12.61
C ASN A 417 -20.94 -3.95 -12.37
N VAL A 418 -20.72 -2.72 -12.85
CA VAL A 418 -21.74 -1.67 -12.81
C VAL A 418 -22.83 -1.97 -13.86
N PRO A 419 -24.11 -2.12 -13.49
CA PRO A 419 -25.18 -2.35 -14.45
C PRO A 419 -25.39 -1.13 -15.34
N SER A 420 -25.82 -1.37 -16.60
CA SER A 420 -26.23 -0.31 -17.51
C SER A 420 -27.58 0.26 -17.08
N LEU A 421 -27.63 1.58 -16.95
CA LEU A 421 -28.80 2.37 -16.56
C LEU A 421 -29.19 3.43 -17.62
N VAL A 422 -28.46 3.53 -18.74
CA VAL A 422 -28.72 4.55 -19.78
C VAL A 422 -30.16 4.53 -20.31
N LYS A 423 -30.86 3.40 -20.32
CA LYS A 423 -32.28 3.30 -20.70
C LYS A 423 -33.24 3.06 -19.53
N CYS A 424 -32.76 3.16 -18.29
CA CYS A 424 -33.55 2.89 -17.09
C CYS A 424 -34.29 4.15 -16.61
N ASP A 425 -35.60 4.06 -16.40
CA ASP A 425 -36.38 5.16 -15.82
C ASP A 425 -36.35 5.10 -14.29
N ARG A 426 -36.50 3.89 -13.74
CA ARG A 426 -36.51 3.63 -12.31
C ARG A 426 -35.91 2.26 -12.01
N LEU A 427 -34.99 2.21 -11.06
CA LEU A 427 -34.44 0.98 -10.50
C LEU A 427 -34.72 0.94 -8.99
N LYS A 428 -35.46 -0.07 -8.53
CA LYS A 428 -35.64 -0.34 -7.11
C LYS A 428 -35.03 -1.69 -6.76
N ILE A 429 -34.14 -1.75 -5.78
CA ILE A 429 -33.53 -3.00 -5.31
C ILE A 429 -33.88 -3.19 -3.83
N THR A 430 -34.43 -4.36 -3.50
CA THR A 430 -34.79 -4.75 -2.12
C THR A 430 -34.08 -6.05 -1.76
N GLY A 431 -33.42 -6.10 -0.60
CA GLY A 431 -32.66 -7.26 -0.13
C GLY A 431 -31.22 -7.35 -0.64
N ASN A 432 -30.54 -8.46 -0.30
CA ASN A 432 -29.11 -8.64 -0.53
C ASN A 432 -28.85 -9.10 -1.99
N VAL A 433 -28.52 -8.15 -2.87
CA VAL A 433 -28.41 -8.39 -4.32
C VAL A 433 -27.00 -8.05 -4.83
N GLY A 434 -26.46 -8.87 -5.72
CA GLY A 434 -25.27 -8.56 -6.53
C GLY A 434 -25.57 -8.50 -8.02
N PHE A 435 -24.56 -8.10 -8.80
CA PHE A 435 -24.67 -7.94 -10.26
C PHE A 435 -23.56 -8.71 -10.97
N ALA A 436 -23.94 -9.49 -11.99
CA ALA A 436 -23.00 -10.06 -12.94
C ALA A 436 -22.60 -9.01 -14.00
N ALA A 437 -21.52 -9.27 -14.74
CA ALA A 437 -21.17 -8.46 -15.90
C ALA A 437 -22.28 -8.49 -16.97
N GLY A 438 -22.58 -7.36 -17.61
CA GLY A 438 -23.55 -7.29 -18.71
C GLY A 438 -25.03 -7.23 -18.30
N VAL A 439 -25.33 -6.84 -17.05
CA VAL A 439 -26.70 -6.53 -16.62
C VAL A 439 -27.13 -5.17 -17.19
N VAL A 440 -28.29 -5.12 -17.84
CA VAL A 440 -28.87 -3.91 -18.44
C VAL A 440 -30.31 -3.73 -17.94
N PHE A 441 -30.63 -2.54 -17.43
CA PHE A 441 -31.97 -2.19 -16.99
C PHE A 441 -32.61 -1.17 -17.96
N GLU A 442 -33.83 -1.46 -18.44
CA GLU A 442 -34.63 -0.57 -19.30
C GLU A 442 -35.99 -0.26 -18.66
N GLY A 443 -36.45 0.99 -18.73
CA GLY A 443 -37.74 1.40 -18.18
C GLY A 443 -37.81 1.28 -16.64
N ALA A 444 -38.95 0.82 -16.10
CA ALA A 444 -39.14 0.68 -14.65
C ALA A 444 -38.88 -0.75 -14.17
N VAL A 445 -37.77 -0.97 -13.47
CA VAL A 445 -37.36 -2.29 -12.97
C VAL A 445 -37.33 -2.34 -11.44
N THR A 446 -37.88 -3.41 -10.87
CA THR A 446 -37.73 -3.73 -9.45
C THR A 446 -37.02 -5.07 -9.30
N VAL A 447 -35.98 -5.14 -8.47
CA VAL A 447 -35.30 -6.40 -8.11
C VAL A 447 -35.57 -6.68 -6.63
N VAL A 448 -36.03 -7.90 -6.34
CA VAL A 448 -36.37 -8.33 -4.98
C VAL A 448 -35.58 -9.59 -4.65
N ASN A 449 -34.95 -9.60 -3.49
CA ASN A 449 -34.45 -10.80 -2.84
C ASN A 449 -34.92 -10.82 -1.38
N SER A 450 -35.89 -11.66 -1.07
CA SER A 450 -36.42 -11.80 0.30
C SER A 450 -35.68 -12.85 1.13
N SER A 451 -34.65 -13.50 0.57
CA SER A 451 -33.84 -14.49 1.28
C SER A 451 -32.68 -13.84 2.05
N ASP A 452 -32.16 -14.55 3.05
CA ASP A 452 -30.99 -14.11 3.82
C ASP A 452 -29.66 -14.26 3.03
N GLU A 453 -29.69 -15.03 1.94
CA GLU A 453 -28.52 -15.24 1.09
C GLU A 453 -28.43 -14.16 0.00
N LYS A 454 -27.21 -13.71 -0.31
CA LYS A 454 -26.97 -12.87 -1.48
C LYS A 454 -27.36 -13.61 -2.77
N LYS A 455 -28.13 -12.96 -3.63
CA LYS A 455 -28.48 -13.44 -4.98
C LYS A 455 -27.94 -12.50 -6.04
N THR A 456 -27.61 -13.02 -7.22
CA THR A 456 -27.02 -12.22 -8.29
C THR A 456 -27.98 -12.03 -9.45
N VAL A 457 -28.17 -10.80 -9.90
CA VAL A 457 -28.81 -10.52 -11.18
C VAL A 457 -27.86 -11.00 -12.28
N LEU A 458 -28.30 -11.99 -13.06
CA LEU A 458 -27.51 -12.60 -14.12
C LEU A 458 -27.45 -11.69 -15.37
N PRO A 459 -26.48 -11.91 -16.28
CA PRO A 459 -26.36 -11.10 -17.48
C PRO A 459 -27.64 -11.11 -18.31
N GLY A 460 -28.08 -9.95 -18.79
CA GLY A 460 -29.32 -9.82 -19.55
C GLY A 460 -29.94 -8.43 -19.53
N VAL A 461 -30.93 -8.23 -20.39
CA VAL A 461 -31.73 -7.01 -20.47
C VAL A 461 -33.04 -7.23 -19.73
N TYR A 462 -33.27 -6.43 -18.69
CA TYR A 462 -34.48 -6.46 -17.88
C TYR A 462 -35.28 -5.18 -18.13
N LYS A 463 -36.47 -5.32 -18.71
CA LYS A 463 -37.30 -4.20 -19.15
C LYS A 463 -38.67 -4.22 -18.48
N ASP A 464 -39.07 -3.10 -17.87
CA ASP A 464 -40.42 -2.87 -17.33
C ASP A 464 -40.97 -4.04 -16.48
N THR A 465 -40.12 -4.59 -15.62
CA THR A 465 -40.38 -5.88 -14.95
C THR A 465 -40.00 -5.88 -13.47
N THR A 466 -40.53 -6.86 -12.73
CA THR A 466 -40.07 -7.20 -11.38
C THR A 466 -39.30 -8.52 -11.44
N VAL A 467 -38.05 -8.50 -11.03
CA VAL A 467 -37.15 -9.67 -10.95
C VAL A 467 -37.10 -10.14 -9.51
N ASP A 468 -37.77 -11.25 -9.20
CA ASP A 468 -37.71 -11.88 -7.87
C ASP A 468 -36.65 -12.98 -7.86
N LEU A 469 -35.53 -12.71 -7.17
CA LEU A 469 -34.40 -13.61 -7.03
C LEU A 469 -34.54 -14.56 -5.84
N THR A 470 -35.61 -14.45 -5.04
CA THR A 470 -35.73 -15.14 -3.73
C THR A 470 -35.53 -16.65 -3.83
N ALA A 471 -36.04 -17.28 -4.89
CA ALA A 471 -35.90 -18.72 -5.15
C ALA A 471 -34.69 -19.10 -6.01
N GLN A 472 -33.94 -18.12 -6.52
CA GLN A 472 -32.73 -18.37 -7.31
C GLN A 472 -31.69 -19.09 -6.43
N LYS A 473 -30.91 -19.98 -7.03
CA LYS A 473 -29.71 -20.47 -6.34
C LYS A 473 -28.75 -19.31 -6.09
N GLY A 474 -27.97 -19.38 -5.02
CA GLY A 474 -27.01 -18.33 -4.68
C GLY A 474 -25.63 -18.62 -5.24
N LEU A 475 -24.61 -18.17 -4.51
CA LEU A 475 -23.22 -18.39 -4.89
C LEU A 475 -22.73 -19.83 -4.67
N GLY A 476 -23.52 -20.68 -4.00
CA GLY A 476 -23.17 -22.08 -3.73
C GLY A 476 -21.79 -22.20 -3.06
N PRO A 477 -20.84 -22.97 -3.60
CA PRO A 477 -19.49 -23.11 -3.02
C PRO A 477 -18.68 -21.81 -2.98
N LEU A 478 -19.10 -20.78 -3.72
CA LEU A 478 -18.46 -19.45 -3.73
C LEU A 478 -19.12 -18.46 -2.75
N LYS A 479 -20.05 -18.94 -1.92
CA LYS A 479 -20.75 -18.12 -0.92
C LYS A 479 -19.77 -17.63 0.13
N VAL A 480 -19.71 -16.31 0.29
CA VAL A 480 -18.92 -15.67 1.34
C VAL A 480 -19.70 -15.67 2.64
N SER A 481 -19.05 -16.12 3.69
CA SER A 481 -19.48 -15.95 5.07
C SER A 481 -18.46 -15.10 5.83
N THR A 482 -18.88 -14.58 6.99
CA THR A 482 -18.03 -13.77 7.85
C THR A 482 -17.74 -14.54 9.14
N LEU A 483 -16.47 -14.81 9.40
CA LEU A 483 -16.01 -15.30 10.70
C LEU A 483 -15.67 -14.11 11.58
N LYS A 484 -16.20 -14.09 12.80
CA LYS A 484 -15.78 -13.11 13.81
C LYS A 484 -14.40 -13.47 14.33
N THR A 485 -13.55 -12.47 14.52
CA THR A 485 -12.22 -12.64 15.10
C THR A 485 -11.87 -11.44 15.97
N SER A 486 -10.73 -11.51 16.63
CA SER A 486 -10.13 -10.41 17.37
C SER A 486 -8.66 -10.28 16.99
N PRO A 487 -8.04 -9.11 17.18
CA PRO A 487 -6.60 -8.95 17.00
C PRO A 487 -5.84 -9.97 17.84
N ILE A 488 -4.83 -10.61 17.24
CA ILE A 488 -3.92 -11.52 17.94
C ILE A 488 -2.55 -10.85 17.95
N PRO A 489 -1.88 -10.73 19.11
CA PRO A 489 -0.58 -10.07 19.18
C PRO A 489 0.49 -10.77 18.34
N ASP A 490 1.58 -10.05 18.10
CA ASP A 490 2.81 -10.58 17.50
C ASP A 490 2.72 -11.07 16.05
N GLN A 491 1.79 -10.52 15.25
CA GLN A 491 1.68 -10.77 13.81
C GLN A 491 2.47 -9.76 12.95
N LYS A 492 3.59 -9.23 13.46
CA LYS A 492 4.46 -8.34 12.67
C LYS A 492 5.29 -9.17 11.67
N PRO A 493 5.18 -8.94 10.35
CA PRO A 493 6.09 -9.56 9.39
C PRO A 493 7.54 -9.14 9.70
N GLY A 494 8.47 -10.09 9.70
CA GLY A 494 9.90 -9.80 9.73
C GLY A 494 10.44 -9.40 8.35
N THR A 495 11.76 -9.39 8.20
CA THR A 495 12.44 -9.06 6.92
C THR A 495 12.07 -10.00 5.75
N SER A 496 11.53 -11.19 6.05
CA SER A 496 11.23 -12.22 5.06
C SER A 496 9.99 -13.02 5.49
N GLY A 497 8.93 -12.31 5.90
CA GLY A 497 7.63 -12.88 6.30
C GLY A 497 7.45 -13.07 7.82
N LEU A 498 6.28 -13.58 8.20
CA LEU A 498 5.91 -13.89 9.58
C LEU A 498 6.33 -15.33 9.90
N ARG A 499 7.08 -15.53 11.00
CA ARG A 499 7.55 -16.85 11.46
C ARG A 499 7.19 -17.06 12.93
N LYS A 500 6.65 -18.24 13.25
CA LYS A 500 6.26 -18.67 14.60
C LYS A 500 6.34 -20.20 14.69
N LYS A 501 6.11 -20.74 15.89
CA LYS A 501 5.89 -22.18 16.04
C LYS A 501 4.68 -22.63 15.21
N THR A 502 4.77 -23.80 14.60
CA THR A 502 3.69 -24.38 13.79
C THR A 502 2.36 -24.41 14.55
N LYS A 503 2.40 -24.81 15.82
CA LYS A 503 1.23 -24.81 16.71
C LYS A 503 0.52 -23.46 16.81
N THR A 504 1.26 -22.34 16.79
CA THR A 504 0.68 -21.01 16.83
C THR A 504 -0.16 -20.73 15.58
N PHE A 505 0.30 -21.14 14.40
CA PHE A 505 -0.46 -20.98 13.16
C PHE A 505 -1.71 -21.86 13.11
N MET A 506 -1.66 -23.04 13.72
CA MET A 506 -2.78 -23.98 13.83
C MET A 506 -3.83 -23.55 14.86
N GLU A 507 -3.51 -22.60 15.74
CA GLU A 507 -4.39 -22.20 16.84
C GLU A 507 -5.41 -21.13 16.38
N GLY A 508 -6.69 -21.46 16.55
CA GLY A 508 -7.80 -20.53 16.31
C GLY A 508 -7.75 -19.87 14.93
N HIS A 509 -7.72 -18.54 14.91
CA HIS A 509 -7.72 -17.74 13.69
C HIS A 509 -6.35 -17.11 13.38
N TYR A 510 -5.24 -17.63 13.91
CA TYR A 510 -3.93 -17.01 13.73
C TYR A 510 -3.55 -16.83 12.24
N LEU A 511 -3.52 -17.93 11.47
CA LEU A 511 -3.26 -17.85 10.03
C LEU A 511 -4.32 -17.00 9.30
N HIS A 512 -5.60 -17.21 9.64
CA HIS A 512 -6.72 -16.53 8.98
C HIS A 512 -6.63 -15.00 9.11
N ASN A 513 -6.32 -14.50 10.31
CA ASN A 513 -6.16 -13.07 10.56
C ASN A 513 -5.05 -12.47 9.71
N PHE A 514 -3.91 -13.16 9.61
CA PHE A 514 -2.79 -12.66 8.83
C PHE A 514 -3.11 -12.64 7.34
N VAL A 515 -3.70 -13.72 6.81
CA VAL A 515 -4.08 -13.81 5.39
C VAL A 515 -5.12 -12.76 5.02
N GLN A 516 -6.16 -12.56 5.85
CA GLN A 516 -7.14 -11.49 5.65
C GLN A 516 -6.46 -10.11 5.69
N SER A 517 -5.54 -9.88 6.64
CA SER A 517 -4.83 -8.60 6.75
C SER A 517 -3.97 -8.29 5.53
N VAL A 518 -3.44 -9.31 4.85
CA VAL A 518 -2.77 -9.13 3.56
C VAL A 518 -3.76 -8.67 2.49
N PHE A 519 -4.91 -9.34 2.33
CA PHE A 519 -5.90 -8.89 1.35
C PHE A 519 -6.47 -7.50 1.63
N ASP A 520 -6.63 -7.14 2.91
CA ASP A 520 -7.10 -5.83 3.33
C ASP A 520 -6.06 -4.71 3.09
N ALA A 521 -4.76 -5.07 3.02
CA ALA A 521 -3.68 -4.13 2.69
C ALA A 521 -3.51 -3.91 1.18
N LEU A 522 -4.07 -4.77 0.35
CA LEU A 522 -3.88 -4.72 -1.10
C LEU A 522 -4.99 -3.89 -1.79
N PRO A 523 -4.67 -3.21 -2.90
CA PRO A 523 -5.69 -2.51 -3.68
C PRO A 523 -6.74 -3.49 -4.20
N THR A 524 -8.03 -3.20 -3.93
CA THR A 524 -9.14 -4.09 -4.30
C THR A 524 -9.18 -4.40 -5.80
N LYS A 525 -8.78 -3.44 -6.65
CA LYS A 525 -8.75 -3.61 -8.11
C LYS A 525 -7.73 -4.66 -8.58
N ASP A 526 -6.67 -4.90 -7.82
CA ASP A 526 -5.62 -5.87 -8.18
C ASP A 526 -6.02 -7.29 -7.73
N VAL A 527 -6.78 -7.38 -6.62
CA VAL A 527 -7.28 -8.64 -6.07
C VAL A 527 -8.53 -9.15 -6.80
N GLN A 528 -9.49 -8.27 -7.10
CA GLN A 528 -10.76 -8.67 -7.74
C GLN A 528 -10.53 -9.19 -9.15
N GLY A 529 -10.94 -10.43 -9.41
CA GLY A 529 -10.69 -11.10 -10.69
C GLY A 529 -9.22 -11.50 -10.90
N GLY A 530 -8.35 -11.21 -9.94
CA GLY A 530 -6.90 -11.37 -10.05
C GLY A 530 -6.44 -12.83 -9.96
N THR A 531 -5.17 -13.03 -10.31
CA THR A 531 -4.46 -14.31 -10.16
C THR A 531 -3.53 -14.26 -8.96
N LEU A 532 -3.62 -15.25 -8.07
CA LEU A 532 -2.77 -15.39 -6.88
C LEU A 532 -2.01 -16.72 -6.92
N VAL A 533 -0.71 -16.67 -6.62
CA VAL A 533 0.10 -17.88 -6.41
C VAL A 533 0.07 -18.28 -4.94
N VAL A 534 -0.14 -19.56 -4.63
CA VAL A 534 -0.14 -20.07 -3.25
C VAL A 534 0.59 -21.40 -3.20
N SER A 535 1.77 -21.45 -2.57
CA SER A 535 2.59 -22.66 -2.46
C SER A 535 3.63 -22.52 -1.35
N GLY A 536 4.42 -23.56 -1.08
CA GLY A 536 5.44 -23.53 -0.04
C GLY A 536 6.54 -24.56 -0.23
N ASP A 537 7.34 -24.74 0.82
CA ASP A 537 8.50 -25.64 0.82
C ASP A 537 8.22 -27.10 1.17
N GLY A 538 6.95 -27.45 1.34
CA GLY A 538 6.52 -28.79 1.75
C GLY A 538 6.58 -29.09 3.25
N ARG A 539 6.97 -28.14 4.12
CA ARG A 539 6.93 -28.35 5.58
C ARG A 539 5.53 -28.67 6.11
N TYR A 540 5.48 -29.26 7.30
CA TYR A 540 4.24 -29.59 8.01
C TYR A 540 3.31 -28.36 8.07
N PHE A 541 2.00 -28.59 7.94
CA PHE A 541 0.93 -27.58 7.84
C PHE A 541 0.79 -26.85 6.48
N ASN A 542 1.72 -26.99 5.53
CA ASN A 542 1.56 -26.35 4.20
C ASN A 542 0.27 -26.75 3.49
N LYS A 543 -0.06 -28.05 3.48
CA LYS A 543 -1.25 -28.57 2.81
C LYS A 543 -2.52 -27.91 3.34
N ASP A 544 -2.65 -27.78 4.65
CA ASP A 544 -3.81 -27.17 5.31
C ASP A 544 -3.85 -25.65 5.10
N ALA A 545 -2.70 -24.99 5.21
CA ALA A 545 -2.57 -23.55 5.01
C ALA A 545 -2.97 -23.13 3.58
N ILE A 546 -2.60 -23.92 2.55
CA ILE A 546 -3.03 -23.68 1.15
C ILE A 546 -4.56 -23.68 1.04
N GLN A 547 -5.24 -24.64 1.68
CA GLN A 547 -6.71 -24.70 1.65
C GLN A 547 -7.35 -23.50 2.35
N ILE A 548 -6.80 -23.09 3.49
CA ILE A 548 -7.28 -21.92 4.24
C ILE A 548 -7.11 -20.65 3.39
N ILE A 549 -5.94 -20.46 2.80
CA ILE A 549 -5.64 -19.31 1.95
C ILE A 549 -6.56 -19.28 0.73
N ALA A 550 -6.77 -20.41 0.06
CA ALA A 550 -7.68 -20.49 -1.08
C ALA A 550 -9.10 -20.02 -0.72
N LYS A 551 -9.63 -20.44 0.42
CA LYS A 551 -10.98 -20.04 0.88
C LYS A 551 -11.09 -18.55 1.16
N ILE A 552 -10.06 -17.95 1.77
CA ILE A 552 -10.02 -16.51 2.05
C ILE A 552 -9.78 -15.72 0.76
N ALA A 553 -8.88 -16.18 -0.11
CA ALA A 553 -8.60 -15.57 -1.41
C ALA A 553 -9.86 -15.49 -2.29
N VAL A 554 -10.60 -16.59 -2.38
CA VAL A 554 -11.86 -16.63 -3.13
C VAL A 554 -12.89 -15.67 -2.54
N ALA A 555 -12.94 -15.53 -1.21
CA ALA A 555 -13.81 -14.55 -0.56
C ALA A 555 -13.37 -13.10 -0.79
N ALA A 556 -12.06 -12.86 -0.88
CA ALA A 556 -11.46 -11.56 -1.19
C ALA A 556 -11.69 -11.14 -2.65
N GLY A 557 -12.03 -12.08 -3.53
CA GLY A 557 -12.38 -11.80 -4.94
C GLY A 557 -11.41 -12.38 -5.96
N VAL A 558 -10.44 -13.20 -5.54
CA VAL A 558 -9.52 -13.90 -6.44
C VAL A 558 -10.29 -14.91 -7.30
N ASP A 559 -10.11 -14.83 -8.62
CA ASP A 559 -10.77 -15.72 -9.58
C ASP A 559 -9.81 -16.76 -10.17
N ARG A 560 -8.50 -16.63 -9.93
CA ARG A 560 -7.53 -17.64 -10.35
C ARG A 560 -6.49 -17.94 -9.27
N LEU A 561 -6.30 -19.22 -8.97
CA LEU A 561 -5.28 -19.72 -8.06
C LEU A 561 -4.26 -20.55 -8.81
N TRP A 562 -2.98 -20.19 -8.67
CA TRP A 562 -1.84 -20.92 -9.18
C TRP A 562 -1.14 -21.65 -8.03
N ILE A 563 -1.05 -22.97 -8.14
CA ILE A 563 -0.51 -23.82 -7.08
C ILE A 563 0.48 -24.81 -7.71
N GLY A 564 1.71 -24.84 -7.23
CA GLY A 564 2.68 -25.85 -7.65
C GLY A 564 2.25 -27.24 -7.20
N GLN A 565 2.56 -28.27 -7.98
CA GLN A 565 2.16 -29.64 -7.69
C GLN A 565 2.57 -30.07 -6.27
N ASN A 566 1.66 -30.74 -5.56
CA ASN A 566 1.73 -31.11 -4.15
C ASN A 566 1.81 -29.91 -3.18
N GLY A 567 1.51 -28.70 -3.65
CA GLY A 567 1.69 -27.45 -2.92
C GLY A 567 3.15 -27.00 -2.84
N LEU A 568 4.03 -27.59 -3.65
CA LEU A 568 5.46 -27.29 -3.66
C LEU A 568 5.77 -26.22 -4.69
N LEU A 569 6.42 -25.14 -4.26
CA LEU A 569 7.02 -24.15 -5.14
C LEU A 569 8.16 -23.48 -4.39
N SER A 570 9.38 -23.49 -4.94
CA SER A 570 10.50 -22.82 -4.29
C SER A 570 10.31 -21.31 -4.30
N THR A 571 10.97 -20.60 -3.39
CA THR A 571 10.94 -19.14 -3.36
C THR A 571 11.43 -18.51 -4.69
N PRO A 572 12.57 -18.92 -5.27
CA PRO A 572 12.97 -18.42 -6.59
C PRO A 572 12.01 -18.82 -7.72
N ALA A 573 11.45 -20.03 -7.69
CA ALA A 573 10.46 -20.44 -8.69
C ALA A 573 9.16 -19.64 -8.59
N THR A 574 8.73 -19.29 -7.37
CA THR A 574 7.57 -18.40 -7.17
C THR A 574 7.81 -17.05 -7.83
N SER A 575 9.01 -16.48 -7.63
CA SER A 575 9.39 -15.23 -8.28
C SER A 575 9.43 -15.36 -9.81
N ALA A 576 9.96 -16.47 -10.34
CA ALA A 576 9.95 -16.75 -11.78
C ALA A 576 8.53 -16.89 -12.34
N VAL A 577 7.63 -17.62 -11.66
CA VAL A 577 6.23 -17.81 -12.07
C VAL A 577 5.51 -16.47 -12.18
N ILE A 578 5.64 -15.59 -11.19
CA ILE A 578 5.02 -14.26 -11.24
C ILE A 578 5.53 -13.47 -12.45
N ARG A 579 6.82 -13.57 -12.77
CA ARG A 579 7.51 -12.73 -13.75
C ARG A 579 7.47 -13.25 -15.19
N GLU A 580 7.36 -14.57 -15.39
CA GLU A 580 7.53 -15.20 -16.70
C GLU A 580 6.26 -15.92 -17.19
N ARG A 581 5.45 -16.48 -16.27
CA ARG A 581 4.31 -17.32 -16.66
C ARG A 581 3.27 -16.50 -17.39
N GLU A 582 2.78 -17.05 -18.51
CA GLU A 582 1.81 -16.41 -19.41
C GLU A 582 2.22 -15.00 -19.92
N GLY A 583 3.51 -14.74 -20.04
CA GLY A 583 4.03 -13.45 -20.54
C GLY A 583 4.36 -12.44 -19.44
N GLY A 584 4.20 -12.83 -18.17
CA GLY A 584 4.67 -12.10 -16.99
C GLY A 584 3.67 -11.13 -16.36
N SER A 585 3.81 -10.93 -15.05
CA SER A 585 3.03 -10.00 -14.21
C SER A 585 1.51 -10.18 -14.25
N VAL A 586 1.04 -11.40 -14.57
CA VAL A 586 -0.38 -11.78 -14.51
C VAL A 586 -0.83 -11.98 -13.06
N ALA A 587 0.04 -12.54 -12.22
CA ALA A 587 -0.25 -12.71 -10.80
C ALA A 587 0.06 -11.41 -10.04
N PHE A 588 -0.89 -10.94 -9.23
CA PHE A 588 -0.69 -9.72 -8.42
C PHE A 588 0.19 -9.98 -7.19
N GLY A 589 0.46 -11.24 -6.87
CA GLY A 589 1.36 -11.61 -5.79
C GLY A 589 1.30 -13.09 -5.44
N ALA A 590 1.99 -13.45 -4.36
CA ALA A 590 2.07 -14.83 -3.89
C ALA A 590 2.13 -14.95 -2.37
N PHE A 591 1.46 -15.97 -1.83
CA PHE A 591 1.78 -16.48 -0.51
C PHE A 591 2.79 -17.63 -0.62
N ILE A 592 3.92 -17.46 0.05
CA ILE A 592 4.98 -18.47 0.14
C ILE A 592 4.99 -19.03 1.56
N LEU A 593 4.64 -20.30 1.70
CA LEU A 593 4.53 -20.98 2.98
C LEU A 593 5.88 -21.64 3.32
N SER A 594 6.72 -20.86 3.98
CA SER A 594 8.07 -21.27 4.36
C SER A 594 8.61 -20.42 5.50
N ALA A 595 9.39 -21.06 6.38
CA ALA A 595 10.30 -20.38 7.31
C ALA A 595 11.78 -20.51 6.90
N SER A 596 12.07 -20.80 5.63
CA SER A 596 13.41 -20.97 5.05
C SER A 596 14.22 -21.99 5.87
N HIS A 597 15.41 -21.63 6.33
CA HIS A 597 16.34 -22.47 7.09
C HIS A 597 15.84 -22.99 8.46
N ASN A 598 14.71 -22.49 8.97
CA ASN A 598 14.14 -22.96 10.24
C ASN A 598 13.64 -24.43 10.12
N PRO A 599 13.76 -25.24 11.19
CA PRO A 599 13.32 -26.63 11.19
C PRO A 599 11.81 -26.74 10.95
N GLY A 600 11.40 -27.84 10.33
CA GLY A 600 10.01 -28.15 10.00
C GLY A 600 9.44 -29.20 10.93
N GLY A 601 8.11 -29.26 11.03
CA GLY A 601 7.41 -30.26 11.83
C GLY A 601 6.33 -29.67 12.74
N PRO A 602 5.56 -30.54 13.41
CA PRO A 602 4.43 -30.12 14.24
C PRO A 602 4.84 -29.32 15.49
N ASP A 603 6.03 -29.58 16.04
CA ASP A 603 6.59 -28.91 17.23
C ASP A 603 7.61 -27.81 16.87
N GLU A 604 7.91 -27.64 15.58
CA GLU A 604 8.93 -26.72 15.08
C GLU A 604 8.32 -25.45 14.49
N ASP A 605 8.91 -24.92 13.42
CA ASP A 605 8.61 -23.58 12.93
C ASP A 605 7.85 -23.62 11.60
N PHE A 606 6.87 -22.72 11.49
CA PHE A 606 6.14 -22.43 10.27
C PHE A 606 6.31 -20.95 9.91
N GLY A 607 6.14 -20.64 8.62
CA GLY A 607 6.26 -19.27 8.15
C GLY A 607 5.36 -19.00 6.96
N ILE A 608 4.97 -17.73 6.83
CA ILE A 608 4.21 -17.22 5.70
C ILE A 608 4.86 -15.92 5.24
N LYS A 609 5.24 -15.90 3.95
CA LYS A 609 5.76 -14.72 3.25
C LYS A 609 4.73 -14.25 2.23
N TYR A 610 4.79 -12.97 1.89
CA TYR A 610 4.02 -12.40 0.80
C TYR A 610 4.97 -11.70 -0.18
N ASN A 611 4.87 -12.08 -1.45
CA ASN A 611 5.58 -11.45 -2.56
C ASN A 611 4.60 -10.66 -3.43
N CYS A 612 5.05 -9.52 -3.96
CA CYS A 612 4.30 -8.59 -4.78
C CYS A 612 4.39 -8.94 -6.28
N GLU A 613 3.74 -8.13 -7.11
CA GLU A 613 3.60 -8.27 -8.57
C GLU A 613 4.95 -8.21 -9.34
N ASN A 614 5.99 -7.62 -8.74
CA ASN A 614 7.35 -7.65 -9.31
C ASN A 614 8.05 -9.01 -9.12
N GLY A 615 7.46 -9.90 -8.32
CA GLY A 615 7.97 -11.21 -7.94
C GLY A 615 8.80 -11.22 -6.66
N GLY A 616 9.02 -10.07 -6.01
CA GLY A 616 9.88 -9.92 -4.84
C GLY A 616 9.12 -9.82 -3.52
N PRO A 617 9.81 -9.90 -2.36
CA PRO A 617 9.20 -9.70 -1.05
C PRO A 617 8.48 -8.37 -0.93
N ALA A 618 7.37 -8.35 -0.19
CA ALA A 618 6.64 -7.12 0.09
C ALA A 618 7.54 -6.02 0.70
N PRO A 619 7.47 -4.78 0.20
CA PRO A 619 8.25 -3.65 0.72
C PRO A 619 7.75 -3.23 2.12
N GLU A 620 8.53 -2.40 2.81
CA GLU A 620 8.24 -1.98 4.20
C GLU A 620 6.84 -1.38 4.34
N LYS A 621 6.47 -0.48 3.42
CA LYS A 621 5.15 0.15 3.37
C LYS A 621 4.01 -0.88 3.45
N VAL A 622 4.07 -1.93 2.64
CA VAL A 622 3.04 -2.99 2.60
C VAL A 622 3.08 -3.82 3.88
N THR A 623 4.26 -4.21 4.37
CA THR A 623 4.38 -5.01 5.60
C THR A 623 3.91 -4.26 6.85
N ASP A 624 4.12 -2.94 6.91
CA ASP A 624 3.65 -2.10 8.00
C ASP A 624 2.13 -1.90 7.95
N GLU A 625 1.56 -1.78 6.74
CA GLU A 625 0.10 -1.73 6.54
C GLU A 625 -0.57 -3.04 6.96
N ILE A 626 -0.03 -4.20 6.54
CA ILE A 626 -0.46 -5.51 7.00
C ILE A 626 -0.43 -5.56 8.53
N PHE A 627 0.67 -5.13 9.15
CA PHE A 627 0.79 -5.14 10.60
C PHE A 627 -0.21 -4.19 11.29
N ALA A 628 -0.49 -3.02 10.72
CA ALA A 628 -1.49 -2.10 11.23
C ALA A 628 -2.88 -2.76 11.24
N ILE A 629 -3.25 -3.46 10.16
CA ILE A 629 -4.53 -4.15 10.04
C ILE A 629 -4.66 -5.29 11.04
N THR A 630 -3.61 -6.11 11.24
CA THR A 630 -3.65 -7.22 12.22
C THR A 630 -4.00 -6.76 13.63
N LYS A 631 -3.72 -5.50 13.99
CA LYS A 631 -4.01 -4.92 15.32
C LYS A 631 -5.46 -4.46 15.48
N SER A 632 -6.21 -4.30 14.39
CA SER A 632 -7.59 -3.80 14.40
C SER A 632 -8.61 -4.75 13.77
N ILE A 633 -8.15 -5.89 13.23
CA ILE A 633 -9.02 -6.87 12.56
C ILE A 633 -10.13 -7.41 13.48
N ALA A 634 -11.36 -7.43 12.97
CA ALA A 634 -12.55 -7.89 13.71
C ALA A 634 -13.33 -9.00 12.99
N SER A 635 -13.05 -9.22 11.71
CA SER A 635 -13.71 -10.23 10.91
C SER A 635 -12.83 -10.76 9.79
N ILE A 636 -13.10 -11.98 9.35
CA ILE A 636 -12.49 -12.63 8.18
C ILE A 636 -13.62 -12.96 7.19
N ALA A 637 -13.41 -12.62 5.92
CA ALA A 637 -14.27 -13.08 4.84
C ALA A 637 -13.77 -14.45 4.36
N ILE A 638 -14.66 -15.44 4.26
CA ILE A 638 -14.27 -16.80 3.87
C ILE A 638 -15.34 -17.48 3.00
N ALA A 639 -14.90 -18.18 1.96
CA ALA A 639 -15.73 -19.07 1.16
C ALA A 639 -15.66 -20.48 1.76
N GLN A 640 -16.37 -20.69 2.87
CA GLN A 640 -16.25 -21.91 3.69
C GLN A 640 -16.48 -23.21 2.89
N ASP A 641 -17.44 -23.15 1.96
CA ASP A 641 -17.90 -24.26 1.13
C ASP A 641 -17.09 -24.41 -0.16
N PHE A 642 -16.05 -23.58 -0.38
CA PHE A 642 -15.13 -23.77 -1.49
C PHE A 642 -14.43 -25.12 -1.34
N PRO A 643 -14.41 -25.95 -2.40
CA PRO A 643 -13.96 -27.34 -2.29
C PRO A 643 -12.48 -27.43 -1.96
N THR A 644 -12.11 -28.51 -1.29
CA THR A 644 -10.70 -28.85 -1.09
C THR A 644 -10.03 -29.06 -2.44
N ILE A 645 -8.90 -28.38 -2.64
CA ILE A 645 -8.08 -28.49 -3.85
C ILE A 645 -7.22 -29.74 -3.74
N ASP A 646 -7.32 -30.64 -4.72
CA ASP A 646 -6.35 -31.72 -4.90
C ASP A 646 -5.09 -31.15 -5.58
N THR A 647 -4.05 -30.91 -4.78
CA THR A 647 -2.78 -30.36 -5.28
C THR A 647 -1.90 -31.41 -5.95
N SER A 648 -2.24 -32.69 -5.89
CA SER A 648 -1.38 -33.77 -6.43
C SER A 648 -1.50 -33.93 -7.95
N VAL A 649 -2.61 -33.49 -8.54
CA VAL A 649 -2.94 -33.69 -9.94
C VAL A 649 -2.77 -32.38 -10.71
N VAL A 650 -1.82 -32.34 -11.64
CA VAL A 650 -1.64 -31.20 -12.56
C VAL A 650 -2.89 -31.04 -13.45
N GLY A 651 -3.39 -29.82 -13.56
CA GLY A 651 -4.57 -29.50 -14.37
C GLY A 651 -5.33 -28.26 -13.89
N LYS A 652 -6.36 -27.89 -14.64
CA LYS A 652 -7.27 -26.78 -14.32
C LYS A 652 -8.61 -27.32 -13.82
N THR A 653 -9.04 -26.87 -12.66
CA THR A 653 -10.36 -27.14 -12.08
C THR A 653 -11.13 -25.84 -11.98
N THR A 654 -12.37 -25.79 -12.48
CA THR A 654 -13.22 -24.61 -12.39
C THR A 654 -14.35 -24.84 -11.38
N VAL A 655 -14.41 -24.00 -10.35
CA VAL A 655 -15.50 -23.97 -9.36
C VAL A 655 -16.44 -22.84 -9.73
N THR A 656 -17.69 -23.18 -10.07
CA THR A 656 -18.69 -22.19 -10.51
C THR A 656 -19.72 -21.95 -9.41
N ALA A 657 -20.21 -20.72 -9.29
CA ALA A 657 -21.38 -20.42 -8.48
C ALA A 657 -22.63 -21.17 -8.98
N ASP A 658 -23.53 -21.56 -8.09
CA ASP A 658 -24.75 -22.30 -8.47
C ASP A 658 -25.70 -21.48 -9.35
N ASP A 659 -25.62 -20.15 -9.29
CA ASP A 659 -26.33 -19.23 -10.17
C ASP A 659 -25.59 -18.93 -11.48
N GLY A 660 -24.35 -19.42 -11.67
CA GLY A 660 -23.52 -19.15 -12.84
C GLY A 660 -22.92 -17.75 -12.89
N SER A 661 -23.04 -16.94 -11.82
CA SER A 661 -22.58 -15.54 -11.82
C SER A 661 -21.07 -15.35 -11.71
N ARG A 662 -20.34 -16.39 -11.27
CA ARG A 662 -18.90 -16.34 -11.02
C ARG A 662 -18.28 -17.72 -11.20
N ALA A 663 -17.05 -17.77 -11.67
CA ALA A 663 -16.23 -18.97 -11.70
C ALA A 663 -14.82 -18.65 -11.14
N VAL A 664 -14.26 -19.60 -10.39
CA VAL A 664 -12.88 -19.55 -9.90
C VAL A 664 -12.12 -20.71 -10.56
N VAL A 665 -10.97 -20.41 -11.16
CA VAL A 665 -10.08 -21.39 -11.78
C VAL A 665 -8.93 -21.70 -10.84
N VAL A 666 -8.80 -22.96 -10.45
CA VAL A 666 -7.64 -23.47 -9.73
C VAL A 666 -6.77 -24.23 -10.72
N GLU A 667 -5.53 -23.80 -10.88
CA GLU A 667 -4.55 -24.45 -11.73
C GLU A 667 -3.42 -25.00 -10.88
N VAL A 668 -3.31 -26.33 -10.88
CA VAL A 668 -2.18 -27.04 -10.34
C VAL A 668 -1.21 -27.31 -11.48
N PHE A 669 0.05 -26.90 -11.34
CA PHE A 669 1.05 -26.97 -12.42
C PHE A 669 2.37 -27.61 -11.96
N ASP A 670 3.22 -28.03 -12.91
CA ASP A 670 4.55 -28.55 -12.61
C ASP A 670 5.41 -27.43 -11.99
N ALA A 671 5.80 -27.62 -10.74
CA ALA A 671 6.51 -26.62 -9.95
C ALA A 671 7.87 -26.22 -10.55
N ALA A 672 8.51 -27.10 -11.33
CA ALA A 672 9.85 -26.85 -11.87
C ALA A 672 9.83 -26.17 -13.25
N GLU A 673 8.73 -26.25 -14.00
CA GLU A 673 8.66 -25.89 -15.43
C GLU A 673 9.15 -24.46 -15.72
N ASP A 674 8.49 -23.45 -15.14
CA ASP A 674 8.79 -22.04 -15.43
C ASP A 674 10.22 -21.64 -15.00
N HIS A 675 10.67 -22.16 -13.85
CA HIS A 675 12.00 -21.84 -13.31
C HIS A 675 13.11 -22.48 -14.14
N VAL A 676 12.97 -23.75 -14.54
CA VAL A 676 13.96 -24.44 -15.37
C VAL A 676 14.07 -23.81 -16.75
N GLU A 677 12.93 -23.44 -17.36
CA GLU A 677 12.94 -22.73 -18.64
C GLU A 677 13.60 -21.34 -18.52
N LEU A 678 13.44 -20.64 -17.40
CA LEU A 678 14.18 -19.41 -17.12
C LEU A 678 15.70 -19.68 -17.00
N LEU A 679 16.11 -20.71 -16.26
CA LEU A 679 17.53 -21.05 -16.07
C LEU A 679 18.22 -21.42 -17.40
N LYS A 680 17.52 -22.10 -18.32
CA LYS A 680 18.03 -22.43 -19.66
C LYS A 680 18.26 -21.19 -20.54
N LYS A 681 17.57 -20.08 -20.28
CA LYS A 681 17.83 -18.79 -20.94
C LYS A 681 19.05 -18.06 -20.36
N ILE A 682 19.44 -18.39 -19.12
CA ILE A 682 20.50 -17.70 -18.38
C ILE A 682 21.87 -18.35 -18.60
N PHE A 683 21.91 -19.68 -18.55
CA PHE A 683 23.14 -20.48 -18.54
C PHE A 683 23.33 -21.27 -19.83
N ASP A 684 24.59 -21.62 -20.11
CA ASP A 684 24.93 -22.56 -21.18
C ASP A 684 24.91 -24.00 -20.62
N PHE A 685 23.77 -24.67 -20.79
CA PHE A 685 23.57 -26.04 -20.31
C PHE A 685 24.48 -27.04 -21.04
N GLU A 686 24.86 -26.79 -22.28
CA GLU A 686 25.76 -27.69 -23.03
C GLU A 686 27.19 -27.63 -22.47
N ALA A 687 27.68 -26.44 -22.11
CA ALA A 687 28.98 -26.30 -21.45
C ALA A 687 29.01 -27.00 -20.08
N ILE A 688 27.94 -26.87 -19.28
CA ILE A 688 27.83 -27.55 -17.98
C ILE A 688 27.75 -29.06 -18.17
N LYS A 689 26.99 -29.54 -19.17
CA LYS A 689 26.90 -30.96 -19.51
C LYS A 689 28.25 -31.54 -19.93
N ALA A 690 29.05 -30.78 -20.69
CA ALA A 690 30.40 -31.17 -21.06
C ALA A 690 31.34 -31.28 -19.85
N LEU A 691 31.20 -30.40 -18.84
CA LEU A 691 31.92 -30.53 -17.57
C LEU A 691 31.50 -31.80 -16.81
N ILE A 692 30.19 -32.05 -16.68
CA ILE A 692 29.62 -33.22 -16.00
C ILE A 692 30.04 -34.54 -16.66
N ALA A 693 30.22 -34.55 -17.99
CA ALA A 693 30.62 -35.73 -18.73
C ALA A 693 32.11 -36.11 -18.58
N ARG A 694 32.94 -35.28 -17.93
CA ARG A 694 34.34 -35.61 -17.69
C ARG A 694 34.48 -36.76 -16.69
N GLU A 695 35.36 -37.71 -17.00
CA GLU A 695 35.64 -38.86 -16.11
C GLU A 695 36.25 -38.45 -14.76
N ASP A 696 36.96 -37.32 -14.71
CA ASP A 696 37.59 -36.78 -13.51
C ASP A 696 36.73 -35.75 -12.75
N PHE A 697 35.47 -35.54 -13.17
CA PHE A 697 34.54 -34.65 -12.50
C PHE A 697 33.38 -35.45 -11.88
N SER A 698 33.24 -35.35 -10.56
CA SER A 698 32.12 -35.91 -9.81
C SER A 698 31.57 -34.87 -8.84
N PHE A 699 30.30 -34.98 -8.50
CA PHE A 699 29.68 -34.01 -7.61
C PHE A 699 28.56 -34.62 -6.75
N VAL A 700 28.21 -33.94 -5.67
CA VAL A 700 27.11 -34.33 -4.77
C VAL A 700 26.30 -33.09 -4.35
N LEU A 701 24.97 -33.18 -4.45
CA LEU A 701 24.05 -32.06 -4.20
C LEU A 701 23.01 -32.49 -3.16
N ASP A 702 22.93 -31.73 -2.07
CA ASP A 702 22.07 -32.03 -0.92
C ASP A 702 20.88 -31.07 -0.87
N SER A 703 19.68 -31.58 -1.12
CA SER A 703 18.45 -30.77 -1.01
C SER A 703 17.93 -30.65 0.42
N MET A 704 18.61 -31.27 1.40
CA MET A 704 18.28 -31.24 2.82
C MET A 704 16.81 -31.58 3.13
N TRP A 705 16.20 -32.47 2.34
CA TRP A 705 14.78 -32.85 2.41
C TRP A 705 13.80 -31.68 2.17
N GLY A 706 14.28 -30.55 1.63
CA GLY A 706 13.49 -29.37 1.29
C GLY A 706 12.98 -29.36 -0.15
N VAL A 707 12.43 -28.22 -0.56
CA VAL A 707 11.69 -28.07 -1.83
C VAL A 707 12.57 -28.18 -3.08
N GLN A 708 13.88 -28.06 -2.94
CA GLN A 708 14.83 -28.08 -4.05
C GLN A 708 14.90 -29.44 -4.76
N GLY A 709 14.53 -30.52 -4.08
CA GLY A 709 14.68 -31.89 -4.59
C GLY A 709 14.12 -32.13 -6.01
N PRO A 710 12.83 -31.83 -6.26
CA PRO A 710 12.24 -31.92 -7.60
C PRO A 710 12.95 -31.06 -8.66
N TYR A 711 13.43 -29.87 -8.29
CA TYR A 711 14.17 -28.99 -9.20
C TYR A 711 15.55 -29.55 -9.53
N ALA A 712 16.27 -30.08 -8.53
CA ALA A 712 17.56 -30.72 -8.72
C ALA A 712 17.45 -31.96 -9.61
N GLN A 713 16.38 -32.76 -9.44
CA GLN A 713 16.07 -33.89 -10.31
C GLN A 713 15.85 -33.43 -11.77
N ARG A 714 15.00 -32.42 -12.00
CA ARG A 714 14.74 -31.89 -13.34
C ARG A 714 16.00 -31.31 -14.00
N VAL A 715 16.75 -30.46 -13.29
CA VAL A 715 17.93 -29.78 -13.84
C VAL A 715 19.10 -30.75 -14.05
N PHE A 716 19.52 -31.47 -13.00
CA PHE A 716 20.79 -32.21 -13.07
C PHE A 716 20.63 -33.58 -13.70
N VAL A 717 19.55 -34.30 -13.42
CA VAL A 717 19.37 -35.68 -13.92
C VAL A 717 18.71 -35.66 -15.31
N GLU A 718 17.60 -34.95 -15.45
CA GLU A 718 16.80 -35.00 -16.69
C GLU A 718 17.39 -34.13 -17.80
N GLU A 719 17.73 -32.86 -17.53
CA GLU A 719 18.29 -31.95 -18.56
C GLU A 719 19.81 -32.16 -18.77
N LEU A 720 20.59 -32.19 -17.68
CA LEU A 720 22.07 -32.25 -17.74
C LEU A 720 22.65 -33.67 -17.78
N GLY A 721 21.85 -34.72 -17.52
CA GLY A 721 22.26 -36.11 -17.67
C GLY A 721 23.19 -36.66 -16.58
N ALA A 722 23.21 -36.05 -15.39
CA ALA A 722 23.94 -36.57 -14.24
C ALA A 722 23.29 -37.84 -13.65
N PRO A 723 24.06 -38.72 -13.01
CA PRO A 723 23.48 -39.88 -12.34
C PRO A 723 22.66 -39.42 -11.13
N ALA A 724 21.50 -40.05 -10.90
CA ALA A 724 20.62 -39.74 -9.76
C ALA A 724 21.32 -39.87 -8.40
N SER A 725 22.38 -40.69 -8.29
CA SER A 725 23.22 -40.81 -7.09
C SER A 725 24.01 -39.54 -6.75
N SER A 726 24.07 -38.56 -7.63
CA SER A 726 24.66 -37.24 -7.35
C SER A 726 23.73 -36.39 -6.48
N LEU A 727 22.47 -36.79 -6.31
CA LEU A 727 21.50 -36.09 -5.47
C LEU A 727 21.28 -36.88 -4.18
N ILE A 728 21.38 -36.20 -3.04
CA ILE A 728 21.03 -36.76 -1.73
C ILE A 728 19.91 -35.92 -1.11
N ASN A 729 19.09 -36.58 -0.29
CA ASN A 729 17.98 -35.96 0.44
C ASN A 729 17.02 -35.16 -0.47
N ALA A 730 16.84 -35.59 -1.73
CA ALA A 730 16.09 -34.89 -2.78
C ALA A 730 14.56 -35.15 -2.80
N THR A 731 14.03 -35.79 -1.76
CA THR A 731 12.57 -35.99 -1.62
C THR A 731 12.06 -35.08 -0.49
N PRO A 732 11.20 -34.08 -0.77
CA PRO A 732 10.71 -33.18 0.26
C PRO A 732 10.02 -33.93 1.42
N LYS A 733 10.28 -33.52 2.66
CA LYS A 733 9.63 -34.05 3.87
C LYS A 733 9.09 -32.92 4.75
N GLU A 734 7.93 -33.16 5.36
CA GLU A 734 7.24 -32.18 6.20
C GLU A 734 8.04 -31.72 7.44
N ASP A 735 8.97 -32.55 7.91
CA ASP A 735 9.84 -32.29 9.06
C ASP A 735 11.33 -32.18 8.71
N PHE A 736 11.65 -32.14 7.41
CA PHE A 736 13.03 -32.22 6.90
C PHE A 736 13.84 -33.39 7.49
N ASN A 737 13.18 -34.52 7.80
CA ASN A 737 13.76 -35.68 8.46
C ASN A 737 14.27 -35.40 9.90
N GLY A 738 13.59 -34.50 10.62
CA GLY A 738 13.94 -34.07 11.98
C GLY A 738 15.16 -33.14 12.04
N GLY A 739 15.55 -32.56 10.92
CA GLY A 739 16.74 -31.72 10.77
C GLY A 739 16.44 -30.23 10.56
N HIS A 740 17.50 -29.43 10.54
CA HIS A 740 17.47 -28.06 10.04
C HIS A 740 17.91 -28.06 8.57
N ALA A 741 17.04 -27.59 7.68
CA ALA A 741 17.39 -27.37 6.28
C ALA A 741 18.15 -26.04 6.14
N ASP A 742 19.31 -25.93 6.79
CA ASP A 742 20.18 -24.76 6.78
C ASP A 742 21.57 -25.14 6.21
N PRO A 743 21.95 -24.66 5.01
CA PRO A 743 23.13 -25.12 4.31
C PRO A 743 24.39 -24.47 4.91
N ASN A 744 24.87 -25.02 6.02
CA ASN A 744 26.13 -24.61 6.66
C ASN A 744 26.91 -25.81 7.22
N LEU A 745 28.14 -25.56 7.65
CA LEU A 745 29.06 -26.60 8.16
C LEU A 745 28.56 -27.31 9.43
N THR A 746 27.54 -26.79 10.11
CA THR A 746 26.95 -27.40 11.31
C THR A 746 25.83 -28.38 10.96
N TYR A 747 24.94 -28.01 10.04
CA TYR A 747 23.73 -28.78 9.74
C TYR A 747 23.84 -29.68 8.51
N ALA A 748 24.62 -29.30 7.49
CA ALA A 748 24.84 -30.10 6.28
C ALA A 748 25.88 -31.23 6.50
N LYS A 749 25.71 -32.00 7.58
CA LYS A 749 26.68 -32.98 8.09
C LYS A 749 27.05 -34.06 7.08
N GLU A 750 26.04 -34.59 6.40
CA GLU A 750 26.22 -35.64 5.41
C GLU A 750 27.04 -35.11 4.22
N LEU A 751 26.66 -33.95 3.68
CA LEU A 751 27.40 -33.31 2.61
C LEU A 751 28.87 -33.02 2.99
N ILE A 752 29.14 -32.42 4.15
CA ILE A 752 30.54 -32.11 4.52
C ILE A 752 31.39 -33.38 4.70
N GLN A 753 30.77 -34.48 5.16
CA GLN A 753 31.43 -35.78 5.26
C GLN A 753 31.81 -36.30 3.87
N HIS A 754 30.89 -36.24 2.90
CA HIS A 754 31.16 -36.59 1.50
C HIS A 754 32.26 -35.73 0.88
N MET A 755 32.28 -34.43 1.21
CA MET A 755 33.25 -33.48 0.66
C MET A 755 34.59 -33.48 1.42
N GLY A 756 34.73 -34.27 2.48
CA GLY A 756 35.98 -34.37 3.24
C GLY A 756 36.35 -33.09 3.98
N VAL A 757 35.36 -32.41 4.57
CA VAL A 757 35.57 -31.24 5.45
C VAL A 757 34.93 -31.47 6.81
N ASP A 758 35.55 -30.96 7.87
CA ASP A 758 34.96 -30.97 9.22
C ASP A 758 34.02 -29.79 9.47
N SER A 759 33.38 -29.74 10.64
CA SER A 759 32.46 -28.65 11.01
C SER A 759 33.14 -27.29 11.21
N LYS A 760 34.46 -27.21 11.08
CA LYS A 760 35.26 -25.97 11.09
C LYS A 760 35.81 -25.64 9.70
N GLY A 761 35.39 -26.37 8.66
CA GLY A 761 35.81 -26.18 7.28
C GLY A 761 37.22 -26.69 7.00
N LYS A 762 37.81 -27.51 7.89
CA LYS A 762 39.16 -28.05 7.70
C LYS A 762 39.13 -29.34 6.88
N PRO A 763 40.15 -29.57 6.04
CA PRO A 763 40.25 -30.78 5.25
C PRO A 763 40.41 -32.02 6.14
N VAL A 764 39.64 -33.07 5.84
CA VAL A 764 39.75 -34.39 6.47
C VAL A 764 40.46 -35.33 5.50
N THR A 765 41.49 -36.02 5.98
CA THR A 765 42.30 -36.96 5.19
C THR A 765 42.12 -38.40 5.67
N GLY A 766 42.35 -39.39 4.79
CA GLY A 766 42.29 -40.81 5.16
C GLY A 766 40.91 -41.45 5.03
N GLN A 767 40.01 -40.83 4.26
CA GLN A 767 38.70 -41.39 3.92
C GLN A 767 38.85 -42.56 2.92
N ALA A 768 37.90 -43.49 2.93
CA ALA A 768 37.95 -44.71 2.10
C ALA A 768 37.70 -44.46 0.61
N ALA A 769 36.99 -43.39 0.28
CA ALA A 769 36.74 -42.92 -1.08
C ALA A 769 37.24 -41.49 -1.23
N GLU A 770 37.68 -41.12 -2.43
CA GLU A 770 38.06 -39.73 -2.71
C GLU A 770 36.82 -38.83 -2.74
N PRO A 771 36.87 -37.63 -2.12
CA PRO A 771 35.73 -36.71 -2.13
C PRO A 771 35.41 -36.23 -3.55
N PRO A 772 34.11 -35.98 -3.85
CA PRO A 772 33.71 -35.38 -5.12
C PRO A 772 34.41 -34.05 -5.42
N ALA A 773 34.52 -33.71 -6.70
CA ALA A 773 35.15 -32.46 -7.13
C ALA A 773 34.33 -31.21 -6.74
N PHE A 774 33.00 -31.34 -6.69
CA PHE A 774 32.08 -30.26 -6.35
C PHE A 774 30.96 -30.75 -5.41
N GLY A 775 30.57 -29.92 -4.46
CA GLY A 775 29.45 -30.20 -3.57
C GLY A 775 28.62 -28.95 -3.30
N ALA A 776 27.30 -29.12 -3.16
CA ALA A 776 26.43 -28.02 -2.75
C ALA A 776 25.25 -28.48 -1.90
N ALA A 777 24.73 -27.59 -1.06
CA ALA A 777 23.48 -27.79 -0.32
C ALA A 777 22.57 -26.57 -0.46
N TRP A 778 21.25 -26.79 -0.32
CA TRP A 778 20.24 -25.72 -0.31
C TRP A 778 19.43 -25.71 0.99
N ASP A 779 18.82 -24.57 1.29
CA ASP A 779 17.89 -24.47 2.42
C ASP A 779 16.47 -24.94 2.06
N GLY A 780 15.56 -24.89 3.05
CA GLY A 780 14.21 -25.43 2.94
C GLY A 780 13.43 -24.94 1.71
N ASP A 781 13.49 -23.64 1.39
CA ASP A 781 12.80 -23.02 0.25
C ASP A 781 13.71 -22.67 -0.94
N ALA A 782 14.94 -23.18 -0.94
CA ALA A 782 15.94 -23.09 -2.00
C ALA A 782 16.44 -21.68 -2.36
N ASP A 783 16.27 -20.71 -1.46
CA ASP A 783 16.78 -19.35 -1.65
C ASP A 783 18.25 -19.21 -1.18
N ARG A 784 18.80 -20.20 -0.49
CA ARG A 784 20.22 -20.24 -0.07
C ARG A 784 20.99 -21.42 -0.65
N ASN A 785 22.31 -21.28 -0.66
CA ASN A 785 23.24 -22.30 -1.12
C ASN A 785 24.57 -22.30 -0.35
N MET A 786 25.09 -23.48 -0.07
CA MET A 786 26.49 -23.69 0.34
C MET A 786 27.27 -24.31 -0.81
N ILE A 787 28.51 -23.89 -1.02
CA ILE A 787 29.40 -24.40 -2.08
C ILE A 787 30.66 -25.01 -1.43
N LEU A 788 31.00 -26.22 -1.88
CA LEU A 788 32.17 -26.98 -1.43
C LEU A 788 32.97 -27.46 -2.63
N GLY A 789 34.29 -27.38 -2.52
CA GLY A 789 35.22 -28.16 -3.32
C GLY A 789 35.65 -29.42 -2.58
N SER A 790 36.37 -30.31 -3.27
CA SER A 790 37.04 -31.45 -2.62
C SER A 790 37.92 -30.96 -1.47
N ARG A 791 37.53 -31.29 -0.24
CA ARG A 791 38.19 -30.90 1.02
C ARG A 791 38.34 -29.38 1.21
N PHE A 792 37.43 -28.59 0.63
CA PHE A 792 37.53 -27.14 0.62
C PHE A 792 36.17 -26.47 0.84
N PHE A 793 36.09 -25.55 1.81
CA PHE A 793 34.91 -24.72 2.04
C PHE A 793 35.05 -23.36 1.35
N VAL A 794 34.05 -22.99 0.54
CA VAL A 794 33.96 -21.65 -0.04
C VAL A 794 33.06 -20.79 0.84
N THR A 795 33.60 -19.70 1.38
CA THR A 795 32.77 -18.78 2.17
C THR A 795 31.70 -18.14 1.27
N PRO A 796 30.49 -17.84 1.77
CA PRO A 796 29.45 -17.21 0.93
C PRO A 796 29.87 -15.85 0.36
N SER A 797 30.67 -15.10 1.11
CA SER A 797 31.21 -13.81 0.67
C SER A 797 32.22 -13.97 -0.47
N ASP A 798 33.14 -14.95 -0.39
CA ASP A 798 34.05 -15.27 -1.50
C ASP A 798 33.27 -15.81 -2.71
N SER A 799 32.25 -16.64 -2.49
CA SER A 799 31.38 -17.17 -3.55
C SER A 799 30.77 -16.04 -4.38
N LEU A 800 30.19 -15.03 -3.73
CA LEU A 800 29.66 -13.83 -4.38
C LEU A 800 30.74 -13.10 -5.21
N ALA A 801 31.92 -12.88 -4.62
CA ALA A 801 33.02 -12.18 -5.29
C ALA A 801 33.53 -12.94 -6.53
N ILE A 802 33.66 -14.26 -6.43
CA ILE A 802 34.11 -15.13 -7.52
C ILE A 802 33.08 -15.16 -8.65
N ILE A 803 31.79 -15.26 -8.33
CA ILE A 803 30.72 -15.20 -9.33
C ILE A 803 30.76 -13.85 -10.05
N ALA A 804 30.87 -12.73 -9.32
CA ALA A 804 30.96 -11.40 -9.92
C ALA A 804 32.20 -11.25 -10.84
N ALA A 805 33.37 -11.73 -10.40
CA ALA A 805 34.62 -11.64 -11.17
C ALA A 805 34.56 -12.45 -12.48
N ASN A 806 33.77 -13.53 -12.49
CA ASN A 806 33.63 -14.41 -13.64
C ASN A 806 32.28 -14.26 -14.36
N ALA A 807 31.48 -13.24 -14.07
CA ALA A 807 30.12 -13.08 -14.64
C ALA A 807 30.09 -13.11 -16.17
N HIS A 808 31.18 -12.68 -16.83
CA HIS A 808 31.34 -12.68 -18.30
C HIS A 808 31.24 -14.08 -18.95
N VAL A 809 31.41 -15.17 -18.20
CA VAL A 809 31.28 -16.54 -18.75
C VAL A 809 29.82 -17.02 -18.79
N ILE A 810 28.91 -16.33 -18.11
CA ILE A 810 27.49 -16.69 -18.06
C ILE A 810 26.73 -15.90 -19.15
N PRO A 811 26.03 -16.57 -20.09
CA PRO A 811 25.37 -15.93 -21.23
C PRO A 811 24.50 -14.72 -20.89
N PHE A 812 23.76 -14.78 -19.78
CA PHE A 812 22.90 -13.69 -19.31
C PHE A 812 23.62 -12.34 -19.17
N PHE A 813 24.88 -12.33 -18.72
CA PHE A 813 25.66 -11.10 -18.51
C PHE A 813 26.45 -10.67 -19.75
N GLN A 814 26.65 -11.54 -20.74
CA GLN A 814 27.50 -11.24 -21.90
C GLN A 814 26.98 -10.08 -22.76
N LYS A 815 25.65 -9.96 -22.91
CA LYS A 815 25.04 -8.99 -23.83
C LYS A 815 25.23 -7.53 -23.38
N LYS A 816 25.13 -7.27 -22.08
CA LYS A 816 25.17 -5.91 -21.51
C LYS A 816 26.38 -5.65 -20.60
N GLY A 817 27.14 -6.70 -20.25
CA GLY A 817 28.10 -6.69 -19.15
C GLY A 817 27.42 -6.64 -17.79
N LEU A 818 28.12 -7.01 -16.73
CA LEU A 818 27.70 -6.74 -15.36
C LEU A 818 27.83 -5.23 -15.10
N ARG A 819 26.78 -4.59 -14.57
CA ARG A 819 26.77 -3.13 -14.35
C ARG A 819 26.84 -2.71 -12.89
N GLY A 820 26.39 -3.58 -12.00
CA GLY A 820 26.42 -3.32 -10.58
C GLY A 820 26.45 -4.60 -9.78
N VAL A 821 26.98 -4.47 -8.57
CA VAL A 821 26.91 -5.50 -7.54
C VAL A 821 26.40 -4.92 -6.24
N ALA A 822 25.81 -5.76 -5.41
CA ALA A 822 25.48 -5.38 -4.05
C ALA A 822 25.71 -6.51 -3.05
N ARG A 823 26.01 -6.12 -1.82
CA ARG A 823 26.08 -7.04 -0.69
C ARG A 823 25.38 -6.43 0.52
N SER A 824 24.87 -7.30 1.39
CA SER A 824 24.44 -6.81 2.71
C SER A 824 25.66 -6.35 3.51
N MET A 825 25.47 -5.35 4.37
CA MET A 825 26.52 -4.73 5.17
C MET A 825 27.38 -5.72 5.97
N PRO A 826 26.82 -6.78 6.59
CA PRO A 826 27.61 -7.78 7.31
C PRO A 826 28.50 -8.65 6.42
N THR A 827 28.19 -8.73 5.12
CA THR A 827 28.95 -9.55 4.16
C THR A 827 30.34 -8.99 3.95
N SER A 828 31.35 -9.86 3.79
CA SER A 828 32.74 -9.44 3.61
C SER A 828 32.90 -8.52 2.39
N GLY A 829 33.91 -7.65 2.43
CA GLY A 829 34.23 -6.71 1.35
C GLY A 829 34.92 -7.36 0.15
N ALA A 830 34.93 -8.68 0.01
CA ALA A 830 35.58 -9.38 -1.10
C ALA A 830 35.03 -8.93 -2.46
N VAL A 831 33.70 -8.77 -2.59
CA VAL A 831 33.08 -8.31 -3.83
C VAL A 831 33.38 -6.84 -4.14
N ASP A 832 33.72 -6.04 -3.13
CA ASP A 832 34.05 -4.62 -3.27
C ASP A 832 35.35 -4.46 -4.07
N LEU A 833 36.32 -5.35 -3.83
CA LEU A 833 37.59 -5.41 -4.54
C LEU A 833 37.38 -5.75 -6.03
N VAL A 834 36.45 -6.66 -6.31
CA VAL A 834 36.05 -7.04 -7.66
C VAL A 834 35.34 -5.87 -8.35
N ALA A 835 34.36 -5.25 -7.71
CA ALA A 835 33.63 -4.12 -8.24
C ALA A 835 34.56 -2.96 -8.62
N LYS A 836 35.51 -2.66 -7.72
CA LYS A 836 36.55 -1.64 -7.95
C LYS A 836 37.42 -1.98 -9.17
N LYS A 837 37.81 -3.23 -9.35
CA LYS A 837 38.64 -3.65 -10.50
C LYS A 837 37.86 -3.61 -11.82
N LEU A 838 36.59 -3.97 -11.78
CA LEU A 838 35.70 -3.95 -12.96
C LEU A 838 35.20 -2.53 -13.29
N GLY A 839 35.29 -1.58 -12.36
CA GLY A 839 34.79 -0.22 -12.55
C GLY A 839 33.26 -0.13 -12.59
N ILE A 840 32.58 -0.98 -11.83
CA ILE A 840 31.11 -1.09 -11.78
C ILE A 840 30.56 -0.56 -10.45
N ALA A 841 29.25 -0.30 -10.41
CA ALA A 841 28.59 0.17 -9.20
C ALA A 841 28.63 -0.89 -8.07
N LEU A 842 28.78 -0.44 -6.83
CA LEU A 842 28.76 -1.27 -5.63
C LEU A 842 27.80 -0.66 -4.60
N PHE A 843 26.92 -1.48 -4.05
CA PHE A 843 26.01 -1.07 -2.98
C PHE A 843 26.20 -1.93 -1.74
N GLU A 844 26.50 -1.28 -0.61
CA GLU A 844 26.42 -1.87 0.72
C GLU A 844 25.04 -1.55 1.31
N VAL A 845 24.18 -2.56 1.41
CA VAL A 845 22.78 -2.40 1.82
C VAL A 845 22.51 -3.09 3.17
N PRO A 846 21.40 -2.79 3.88
CA PRO A 846 21.04 -3.55 5.07
C PRO A 846 20.69 -5.01 4.74
N THR A 847 20.64 -5.88 5.75
CA THR A 847 20.20 -7.27 5.54
C THR A 847 18.71 -7.32 5.19
N GLY A 848 18.38 -8.06 4.13
CA GLY A 848 17.02 -8.20 3.61
C GLY A 848 16.95 -7.97 2.10
N TRP A 849 16.34 -8.91 1.39
CA TRP A 849 16.40 -8.92 -0.07
C TRP A 849 15.65 -7.76 -0.76
N LYS A 850 14.69 -7.15 -0.06
CA LYS A 850 13.91 -6.00 -0.52
C LYS A 850 14.79 -4.82 -1.01
N PHE A 851 15.94 -4.58 -0.37
CA PHE A 851 16.87 -3.52 -0.78
C PHE A 851 17.54 -3.82 -2.13
N PHE A 852 17.83 -5.10 -2.41
CA PHE A 852 18.30 -5.50 -3.73
C PHE A 852 17.20 -5.40 -4.78
N GLY A 853 15.95 -5.74 -4.41
CA GLY A 853 14.78 -5.58 -5.28
C GLY A 853 14.64 -4.15 -5.80
N ASN A 854 14.73 -3.15 -4.92
CA ASN A 854 14.74 -1.74 -5.30
C ASN A 854 15.83 -1.41 -6.32
N LEU A 855 17.07 -1.87 -6.09
CA LEU A 855 18.19 -1.64 -7.02
C LEU A 855 17.98 -2.33 -8.38
N MET A 856 17.38 -3.52 -8.39
CA MET A 856 17.02 -4.24 -9.62
C MET A 856 15.89 -3.52 -10.39
N ASP A 857 14.94 -2.92 -9.68
CA ASP A 857 13.77 -2.22 -10.23
C ASP A 857 14.01 -0.73 -10.48
N SER A 858 15.19 -0.22 -10.14
CA SER A 858 15.60 1.19 -10.20
C SER A 858 15.20 1.87 -11.52
N LYS A 859 15.43 1.21 -12.67
CA LYS A 859 15.03 1.76 -13.97
C LYS A 859 13.57 1.43 -14.33
N GLU A 860 13.20 0.16 -14.27
CA GLU A 860 11.96 -0.36 -14.86
C GLU A 860 10.71 0.14 -14.12
N ILE A 861 10.78 0.25 -12.79
CA ILE A 861 9.66 0.70 -11.95
C ILE A 861 9.85 2.17 -11.56
N TYR A 862 11.06 2.59 -11.20
CA TYR A 862 11.30 3.92 -10.61
C TYR A 862 11.88 4.97 -11.58
N GLY A 863 12.22 4.60 -12.82
CA GLY A 863 12.76 5.53 -13.81
C GLY A 863 14.12 6.15 -13.45
N LYS A 864 14.87 5.53 -12.55
CA LYS A 864 16.21 5.93 -12.09
C LYS A 864 17.31 5.24 -12.91
N GLU A 865 18.53 5.23 -12.38
CA GLU A 865 19.70 4.65 -13.04
C GLU A 865 19.56 3.13 -13.27
N ASP A 866 20.07 2.64 -14.40
CA ASP A 866 19.99 1.24 -14.80
C ASP A 866 21.22 0.46 -14.35
N TYR A 867 21.13 -0.15 -13.17
CA TYR A 867 22.16 -1.01 -12.61
C TYR A 867 22.11 -2.45 -13.14
N THR A 868 21.21 -2.78 -14.08
CA THR A 868 21.05 -4.15 -14.59
C THR A 868 21.84 -4.38 -15.89
N PRO A 869 22.44 -5.58 -16.11
CA PRO A 869 22.48 -6.75 -15.24
C PRO A 869 23.24 -6.56 -13.92
N PHE A 870 22.73 -7.20 -12.87
CA PHE A 870 23.08 -6.96 -11.47
C PHE A 870 23.26 -8.28 -10.71
N ILE A 871 24.26 -8.38 -9.85
CA ILE A 871 24.51 -9.55 -8.97
C ILE A 871 24.52 -9.09 -7.52
N CYS A 872 23.88 -9.85 -6.64
CA CYS A 872 23.93 -9.54 -5.22
C CYS A 872 23.97 -10.78 -4.33
N GLY A 873 24.42 -10.59 -3.09
CA GLY A 873 24.52 -11.69 -2.14
C GLY A 873 24.60 -11.25 -0.69
N GLU A 874 24.41 -12.24 0.18
CA GLU A 874 24.43 -12.12 1.63
C GLU A 874 25.31 -13.23 2.21
N GLU A 875 26.10 -12.90 3.22
CA GLU A 875 26.93 -13.84 3.97
C GLU A 875 26.17 -15.04 4.55
N SER A 876 24.86 -14.90 4.73
CA SER A 876 23.96 -15.97 5.14
C SER A 876 23.60 -16.93 4.01
N PHE A 877 24.59 -17.31 3.20
CA PHE A 877 24.47 -18.28 2.10
C PHE A 877 23.49 -17.87 0.98
N GLY A 878 23.19 -16.58 0.84
CA GLY A 878 22.26 -16.07 -0.17
C GLY A 878 22.99 -15.47 -1.37
N THR A 879 22.64 -15.86 -2.59
CA THR A 879 23.20 -15.24 -3.81
C THR A 879 22.15 -15.23 -4.91
N GLY A 880 22.16 -14.21 -5.75
CA GLY A 880 21.23 -14.09 -6.86
C GLY A 880 21.59 -12.98 -7.83
N SER A 881 20.73 -12.79 -8.83
CA SER A 881 20.84 -11.73 -9.83
C SER A 881 19.46 -11.23 -10.23
N ASN A 882 19.40 -10.20 -11.08
CA ASN A 882 18.14 -9.56 -11.50
C ASN A 882 17.22 -10.41 -12.41
N HIS A 883 17.51 -11.69 -12.62
CA HIS A 883 16.63 -12.63 -13.34
C HIS A 883 15.29 -12.86 -12.62
N VAL A 884 15.32 -12.90 -11.29
CA VAL A 884 14.15 -12.93 -10.40
C VAL A 884 14.27 -11.79 -9.39
N ARG A 885 13.35 -11.73 -8.41
CA ARG A 885 13.38 -10.77 -7.29
C ARG A 885 13.53 -11.45 -5.93
N GLU A 886 14.12 -12.64 -5.94
CA GLU A 886 14.50 -13.41 -4.75
C GLU A 886 15.96 -13.88 -4.86
N LYS A 887 16.52 -14.38 -3.75
CA LYS A 887 17.75 -15.18 -3.84
C LYS A 887 17.44 -16.48 -4.59
N ASP A 888 18.45 -17.04 -5.24
CA ASP A 888 18.29 -18.30 -5.95
C ASP A 888 19.52 -19.19 -5.77
N GLY A 889 19.36 -20.22 -4.93
CA GLY A 889 20.43 -21.17 -4.68
C GLY A 889 20.72 -22.09 -5.87
N MET A 890 19.74 -22.42 -6.71
CA MET A 890 19.97 -23.21 -7.93
C MET A 890 20.83 -22.41 -8.91
N TRP A 891 20.47 -21.14 -9.09
CA TRP A 891 21.20 -20.20 -9.94
C TRP A 891 22.66 -20.09 -9.50
N ALA A 892 22.94 -20.00 -8.20
CA ALA A 892 24.31 -19.89 -7.69
C ALA A 892 25.15 -21.16 -8.00
N VAL A 893 24.54 -22.34 -7.87
CA VAL A 893 25.19 -23.61 -8.23
C VAL A 893 25.49 -23.68 -9.73
N LEU A 894 24.53 -23.33 -10.58
CA LEU A 894 24.74 -23.30 -12.03
C LEU A 894 25.76 -22.22 -12.46
N ALA A 895 25.83 -21.10 -11.75
CA ALA A 895 26.88 -20.08 -11.94
C ALA A 895 28.27 -20.66 -11.64
N TRP A 896 28.44 -21.37 -10.52
CA TRP A 896 29.69 -22.05 -10.18
C TRP A 896 30.08 -23.11 -11.21
N LEU A 897 29.13 -23.93 -11.66
CA LEU A 897 29.39 -24.93 -12.69
C LEU A 897 29.75 -24.30 -14.04
N SER A 898 29.14 -23.17 -14.40
CA SER A 898 29.52 -22.41 -15.59
C SER A 898 30.96 -21.88 -15.51
N ILE A 899 31.36 -21.38 -14.34
CA ILE A 899 32.73 -20.92 -14.08
C ILE A 899 33.71 -22.11 -14.17
N LEU A 900 33.40 -23.22 -13.51
CA LEU A 900 34.20 -24.44 -13.60
C LEU A 900 34.35 -24.89 -15.04
N ALA A 901 33.26 -24.98 -15.81
CA ALA A 901 33.27 -25.39 -17.21
C ALA A 901 34.16 -24.47 -18.06
N ALA A 902 34.04 -23.15 -17.88
CA ALA A 902 34.83 -22.15 -18.61
C ALA A 902 36.34 -22.17 -18.26
N LYS A 903 36.72 -22.66 -17.07
CA LYS A 903 38.13 -22.80 -16.66
C LYS A 903 38.77 -24.11 -17.10
N GLN A 904 37.99 -25.06 -17.60
CA GLN A 904 38.55 -26.32 -18.08
C GLN A 904 39.23 -26.16 -19.44
N THR A 905 40.36 -26.85 -19.62
CA THR A 905 41.00 -27.02 -20.92
C THR A 905 40.88 -28.49 -21.34
N PRO A 906 40.42 -28.81 -22.57
CA PRO A 906 40.32 -30.19 -23.04
C PRO A 906 41.67 -30.93 -22.93
N GLY A 907 41.68 -32.10 -22.29
CA GLY A 907 42.88 -32.92 -22.09
C GLY A 907 43.81 -32.47 -20.96
N ALA A 908 43.53 -31.35 -20.29
CA ALA A 908 44.26 -30.92 -19.09
C ALA A 908 43.62 -31.49 -17.81
N PRO A 909 44.39 -31.63 -16.71
CA PRO A 909 43.84 -31.93 -15.39
C PRO A 909 42.72 -30.97 -15.00
N LEU A 910 41.75 -31.45 -14.23
CA LEU A 910 40.66 -30.64 -13.72
C LEU A 910 41.18 -29.43 -12.93
N VAL A 911 40.74 -28.23 -13.31
CA VAL A 911 40.87 -27.04 -12.45
C VAL A 911 39.79 -27.12 -11.38
N SER A 912 40.20 -27.28 -10.12
CA SER A 912 39.29 -27.48 -8.99
C SER A 912 38.69 -26.17 -8.48
N VAL A 913 37.66 -26.29 -7.63
CA VAL A 913 37.11 -25.15 -6.87
C VAL A 913 38.20 -24.45 -6.05
N ALA A 914 39.08 -25.21 -5.40
CA ALA A 914 40.17 -24.65 -4.60
C ALA A 914 41.17 -23.86 -5.46
N ASP A 915 41.47 -24.34 -6.68
CA ASP A 915 42.35 -23.62 -7.62
C ASP A 915 41.75 -22.29 -8.07
N ILE A 916 40.43 -22.26 -8.32
CA ILE A 916 39.71 -21.02 -8.67
C ILE A 916 39.75 -20.02 -7.51
N VAL A 917 39.50 -20.49 -6.29
CA VAL A 917 39.52 -19.63 -5.09
C VAL A 917 40.94 -19.12 -4.81
N ALA A 918 41.95 -19.98 -4.91
CA ALA A 918 43.36 -19.59 -4.75
C ALA A 918 43.78 -18.57 -5.82
N SER A 919 43.36 -18.75 -7.07
CA SER A 919 43.58 -17.79 -8.16
C SER A 919 42.91 -16.44 -7.88
N HIS A 920 41.67 -16.47 -7.37
CA HIS A 920 40.95 -15.26 -6.95
C HIS A 920 41.70 -14.52 -5.84
N TRP A 921 42.13 -15.22 -4.78
CA TRP A 921 42.89 -14.61 -3.70
C TRP A 921 44.24 -14.06 -4.17
N ALA A 922 44.93 -14.75 -5.09
CA ALA A 922 46.18 -14.26 -5.68
C ALA A 922 45.97 -12.95 -6.48
N GLU A 923 44.79 -12.74 -7.05
CA GLU A 923 44.47 -11.55 -7.84
C GLU A 923 43.98 -10.37 -6.98
N PHE A 924 43.11 -10.61 -6.01
CA PHE A 924 42.40 -9.58 -5.25
C PHE A 924 42.90 -9.42 -3.79
N GLY A 925 43.58 -10.43 -3.27
CA GLY A 925 43.80 -10.62 -1.84
C GLY A 925 42.69 -11.46 -1.23
N ARG A 926 42.79 -11.71 0.08
CA ARG A 926 41.84 -12.55 0.81
C ARG A 926 41.17 -11.75 1.92
N ASN A 927 39.85 -11.77 1.95
CA ASN A 927 39.05 -11.29 3.07
C ASN A 927 38.75 -12.48 3.99
N TYR A 928 39.64 -12.73 4.95
CA TYR A 928 39.37 -13.69 6.00
C TYR A 928 38.08 -13.30 6.70
N TYR A 929 37.14 -14.24 6.83
CA TYR A 929 35.81 -13.95 7.32
C TYR A 929 35.29 -15.08 8.20
N CYS A 930 34.58 -14.73 9.28
CA CYS A 930 33.71 -15.65 9.99
C CYS A 930 32.53 -14.91 10.65
N ARG A 931 31.48 -15.67 10.97
CA ARG A 931 30.34 -15.20 11.77
C ARG A 931 30.17 -16.06 13.02
N TYR A 932 29.99 -15.40 14.16
CA TYR A 932 29.70 -16.01 15.45
C TYR A 932 28.26 -15.67 15.84
N ASP A 933 27.41 -16.69 15.93
CA ASP A 933 26.03 -16.55 16.36
C ASP A 933 25.87 -17.04 17.81
N TYR A 934 25.37 -16.15 18.67
CA TYR A 934 25.00 -16.45 20.04
C TYR A 934 23.47 -16.51 20.13
N GLU A 935 22.94 -17.68 19.85
CA GLU A 935 21.50 -17.93 19.81
C GLU A 935 20.91 -18.11 21.20
N ASN A 936 19.61 -17.83 21.34
CA ASN A 936 18.83 -18.01 22.57
C ASN A 936 19.46 -17.29 23.78
N VAL A 937 20.00 -16.08 23.58
CA VAL A 937 20.46 -15.24 24.69
C VAL A 937 19.30 -14.45 25.29
N ASP A 938 19.48 -14.00 26.54
CA ASP A 938 18.51 -13.12 27.19
C ASP A 938 18.36 -11.81 26.41
N LYS A 939 17.12 -11.50 26.02
CA LYS A 939 16.83 -10.38 25.13
C LYS A 939 17.15 -9.05 25.79
N ALA A 940 16.77 -8.85 27.06
CA ALA A 940 17.01 -7.60 27.78
C ALA A 940 18.51 -7.35 27.98
N GLY A 941 19.27 -8.40 28.34
CA GLY A 941 20.73 -8.34 28.44
C GLY A 941 21.40 -7.99 27.12
N ALA A 942 20.96 -8.59 26.01
CA ALA A 942 21.47 -8.28 24.67
C ALA A 942 21.13 -6.84 24.24
N GLU A 943 19.91 -6.37 24.45
CA GLU A 943 19.51 -4.98 24.16
C GLU A 943 20.33 -3.97 24.97
N ALA A 944 20.54 -4.24 26.27
CA ALA A 944 21.37 -3.40 27.12
C ALA A 944 22.85 -3.39 26.71
N MET A 945 23.37 -4.50 26.16
CA MET A 945 24.70 -4.57 25.58
C MET A 945 24.82 -3.66 24.35
N PHE A 946 23.90 -3.78 23.40
CA PHE A 946 23.88 -2.94 22.19
C PHE A 946 23.75 -1.45 22.53
N ALA A 947 22.87 -1.10 23.48
CA ALA A 947 22.70 0.28 23.93
C ALA A 947 23.97 0.90 24.56
N LYS A 948 24.89 0.10 25.10
CA LYS A 948 26.19 0.58 25.56
C LYS A 948 27.19 0.73 24.42
N MET A 949 27.15 -0.18 23.46
CA MET A 949 28.07 -0.18 22.31
C MET A 949 27.87 1.02 21.39
N THR A 950 26.70 1.66 21.40
CA THR A 950 26.44 2.89 20.63
C THR A 950 27.11 4.13 21.24
N ALA A 951 27.73 4.03 22.42
CA ALA A 951 28.55 5.09 22.99
C ALA A 951 29.94 5.11 22.34
N PHE A 952 30.05 5.72 21.15
CA PHE A 952 31.28 5.75 20.35
C PHE A 952 32.35 6.75 20.83
N GLU A 953 32.05 7.56 21.85
CA GLU A 953 32.96 8.59 22.34
C GLU A 953 34.29 7.98 22.82
N GLY A 954 35.39 8.48 22.26
CA GLY A 954 36.74 8.00 22.56
C GLY A 954 37.06 6.59 22.03
N VAL A 955 36.23 6.00 21.16
CA VAL A 955 36.52 4.70 20.52
C VAL A 955 37.42 4.87 19.29
N VAL A 956 37.14 5.85 18.43
CA VAL A 956 37.98 6.14 17.26
C VAL A 956 39.40 6.52 17.71
N GLY A 957 40.41 5.91 17.09
CA GLY A 957 41.82 6.07 17.43
C GLY A 957 42.33 5.12 18.53
N LYS A 958 41.47 4.34 19.20
CA LYS A 958 41.94 3.31 20.14
C LYS A 958 42.72 2.22 19.41
N GLN A 959 43.85 1.83 19.99
CA GLN A 959 44.58 0.62 19.61
C GLN A 959 44.13 -0.56 20.47
N LEU A 960 43.68 -1.63 19.83
CA LEU A 960 43.22 -2.86 20.46
C LEU A 960 43.84 -4.06 19.73
N HIS A 961 44.61 -4.89 20.46
CA HIS A 961 45.26 -6.08 19.91
C HIS A 961 46.02 -5.87 18.57
N GLY A 962 46.60 -4.68 18.38
CA GLY A 962 47.33 -4.31 17.16
C GLY A 962 46.51 -3.63 16.07
N PHE A 963 45.20 -3.44 16.26
CA PHE A 963 44.33 -2.73 15.32
C PHE A 963 43.95 -1.34 15.83
N THR A 964 43.99 -0.34 14.94
CA THR A 964 43.56 1.03 15.24
C THR A 964 42.14 1.25 14.70
N VAL A 965 41.18 1.61 15.55
CA VAL A 965 39.80 1.88 15.13
C VAL A 965 39.74 3.18 14.32
N LYS A 966 39.27 3.10 13.08
CA LYS A 966 39.07 4.25 12.18
C LYS A 966 37.65 4.76 12.18
N VAL A 967 36.66 3.87 12.21
CA VAL A 967 35.23 4.20 12.24
C VAL A 967 34.56 3.36 13.32
N ALA A 968 33.70 4.00 14.11
CA ALA A 968 32.76 3.36 15.01
C ALA A 968 31.40 4.02 14.80
N ASP A 969 30.45 3.31 14.20
CA ASP A 969 29.14 3.85 13.87
C ASP A 969 28.01 2.81 14.02
N GLU A 970 26.78 3.30 13.93
CA GLU A 970 25.60 2.47 13.76
C GLU A 970 25.08 2.66 12.33
N PHE A 971 25.10 1.58 11.55
CA PHE A 971 24.85 1.62 10.11
C PHE A 971 23.45 2.16 9.81
N THR A 972 23.41 3.18 8.95
CA THR A 972 22.19 3.77 8.41
C THR A 972 22.30 3.77 6.89
N TYR A 973 21.26 3.31 6.22
CA TYR A 973 21.19 3.24 4.76
C TYR A 973 20.14 4.22 4.25
N LEU A 974 20.53 5.02 3.25
CA LEU A 974 19.62 5.84 2.45
C LEU A 974 19.45 5.12 1.12
N ASP A 975 18.24 4.63 0.84
CA ASP A 975 17.95 3.94 -0.41
C ASP A 975 17.99 4.93 -1.59
N PRO A 976 18.84 4.70 -2.60
CA PRO A 976 19.00 5.65 -3.71
C PRO A 976 17.83 5.63 -4.70
N VAL A 977 16.90 4.68 -4.57
CA VAL A 977 15.78 4.48 -5.48
C VAL A 977 14.52 5.16 -4.95
N ASP A 978 14.11 4.82 -3.73
CA ASP A 978 12.87 5.32 -3.11
C ASP A 978 13.09 6.43 -2.07
N GLY A 979 14.35 6.71 -1.68
CA GLY A 979 14.70 7.74 -0.70
C GLY A 979 14.42 7.37 0.76
N SER A 980 14.02 6.13 1.04
CA SER A 980 13.77 5.65 2.40
C SER A 980 15.06 5.56 3.21
N VAL A 981 14.93 5.71 4.54
CA VAL A 981 16.06 5.66 5.47
C VAL A 981 15.88 4.49 6.44
N SER A 982 16.77 3.52 6.39
CA SER A 982 16.84 2.41 7.33
C SER A 982 17.98 2.62 8.33
N ALA A 983 17.64 3.11 9.53
CA ALA A 983 18.58 3.29 10.63
C ALA A 983 18.73 2.01 11.49
N HIS A 984 19.72 1.99 12.39
CA HIS A 984 19.94 0.92 13.38
C HIS A 984 20.18 -0.47 12.78
N GLN A 985 20.89 -0.54 11.66
CA GLN A 985 21.05 -1.79 10.89
C GLN A 985 22.23 -2.66 11.34
N GLY A 986 23.04 -2.16 12.28
CA GLY A 986 24.14 -2.88 12.93
C GLY A 986 25.26 -1.94 13.36
N ILE A 987 25.97 -2.30 14.42
CA ILE A 987 27.12 -1.52 14.92
C ILE A 987 28.37 -1.98 14.18
N ARG A 988 29.17 -1.04 13.66
CA ARG A 988 30.39 -1.35 12.90
C ARG A 988 31.61 -0.71 13.54
N TYR A 989 32.68 -1.50 13.63
CA TYR A 989 34.02 -1.04 13.94
C TYR A 989 34.90 -1.36 12.73
N ILE A 990 35.37 -0.31 12.04
CA ILE A 990 36.24 -0.43 10.86
C ILE A 990 37.63 0.06 11.24
N PHE A 991 38.66 -0.71 10.91
CA PHE A 991 40.04 -0.45 11.29
C PHE A 991 40.85 0.17 10.13
N GLU A 992 42.00 0.76 10.43
CA GLU A 992 42.83 1.47 9.42
C GLU A 992 43.35 0.56 8.30
N ASP A 993 43.56 -0.72 8.58
CA ASP A 993 43.99 -1.76 7.64
C ASP A 993 42.86 -2.30 6.75
N GLY A 994 41.62 -1.84 6.97
CA GLY A 994 40.43 -2.31 6.27
C GLY A 994 39.72 -3.49 6.95
N SER A 995 40.26 -4.01 8.06
CA SER A 995 39.58 -5.02 8.88
C SER A 995 38.28 -4.47 9.48
N ARG A 996 37.34 -5.35 9.84
CA ARG A 996 36.03 -4.98 10.36
C ARG A 996 35.52 -5.94 11.44
N VAL A 997 34.85 -5.38 12.45
CA VAL A 997 33.99 -6.14 13.38
C VAL A 997 32.61 -5.51 13.37
N ILE A 998 31.58 -6.32 13.14
CA ILE A 998 30.20 -5.87 13.04
C ILE A 998 29.34 -6.64 14.04
N PHE A 999 28.38 -5.96 14.67
CA PHE A 999 27.42 -6.56 15.58
C PHE A 999 25.99 -6.31 15.12
N ARG A 1000 25.17 -7.36 15.12
CA ARG A 1000 23.73 -7.27 14.87
C ARG A 1000 22.94 -8.06 15.88
N LEU A 1001 21.82 -7.48 16.30
CA LEU A 1001 20.84 -8.13 17.14
C LEU A 1001 19.70 -8.64 16.23
N SER A 1002 19.61 -9.95 16.06
CA SER A 1002 18.55 -10.56 15.25
C SER A 1002 17.33 -10.93 16.11
N GLY A 1003 16.15 -10.53 15.64
CA GLY A 1003 14.85 -10.92 16.17
C GLY A 1003 14.18 -12.09 15.42
N THR A 1004 14.90 -12.78 14.53
CA THR A 1004 14.35 -13.86 13.69
C THR A 1004 14.12 -15.18 14.43
N GLY A 1005 14.60 -15.30 15.67
CA GLY A 1005 14.39 -16.48 16.51
C GLY A 1005 12.96 -16.54 17.05
N VAL A 1006 12.41 -17.75 17.15
CA VAL A 1006 11.07 -17.97 17.74
C VAL A 1006 11.12 -17.90 19.28
N ALA A 1007 12.33 -18.01 19.87
CA ALA A 1007 12.60 -17.83 21.31
C ALA A 1007 13.88 -17.02 21.55
N GLY A 1008 13.87 -16.09 22.52
CA GLY A 1008 15.03 -15.27 22.90
C GLY A 1008 15.50 -14.27 21.84
N ALA A 1009 16.73 -13.78 21.97
CA ALA A 1009 17.41 -12.98 20.94
C ALA A 1009 18.65 -13.74 20.40
N THR A 1010 19.12 -13.34 19.22
CA THR A 1010 20.39 -13.83 18.68
C THR A 1010 21.35 -12.66 18.46
N VAL A 1011 22.51 -12.69 19.11
CA VAL A 1011 23.59 -11.74 18.85
C VAL A 1011 24.50 -12.33 17.78
N ARG A 1012 24.69 -11.60 16.68
CA ARG A 1012 25.60 -11.97 15.60
C ARG A 1012 26.82 -11.06 15.62
N MET A 1013 27.99 -11.65 15.68
CA MET A 1013 29.28 -10.97 15.56
C MET A 1013 29.95 -11.41 14.27
N TYR A 1014 30.25 -10.46 13.38
CA TYR A 1014 30.89 -10.70 12.10
C TYR A 1014 32.31 -10.15 12.16
N ILE A 1015 33.27 -10.94 11.70
CA ILE A 1015 34.69 -10.62 11.83
C ILE A 1015 35.35 -10.77 10.47
N GLU A 1016 36.03 -9.72 10.05
CA GLU A 1016 36.71 -9.68 8.76
C GLU A 1016 38.12 -9.08 8.87
N LYS A 1017 39.11 -9.77 8.29
CA LYS A 1017 40.47 -9.27 8.12
C LYS A 1017 40.86 -9.35 6.65
N TYR A 1018 41.24 -8.22 6.06
CA TYR A 1018 41.79 -8.19 4.71
C TYR A 1018 43.29 -8.49 4.72
N GLU A 1019 43.72 -9.34 3.80
CA GLU A 1019 45.12 -9.62 3.52
C GLU A 1019 45.38 -9.35 2.02
N PRO A 1020 46.32 -8.47 1.66
CA PRO A 1020 46.58 -8.12 0.26
C PRO A 1020 47.24 -9.28 -0.51
N PRO A 1021 47.27 -9.26 -1.85
CA PRO A 1021 47.90 -10.30 -2.68
C PRO A 1021 49.35 -10.65 -2.30
N SER A 1022 50.09 -9.70 -1.75
CA SER A 1022 51.49 -9.89 -1.31
C SER A 1022 51.63 -10.45 0.11
N GLY A 1023 50.52 -10.65 0.82
CA GLY A 1023 50.47 -11.11 2.20
C GLY A 1023 50.37 -12.63 2.32
N GLU A 1024 50.06 -13.11 3.53
CA GLU A 1024 49.88 -14.53 3.80
C GLU A 1024 48.43 -14.97 3.53
N LEU A 1025 48.15 -15.39 2.30
CA LEU A 1025 46.81 -15.79 1.85
C LEU A 1025 46.42 -17.22 2.26
N GLY A 1026 47.41 -18.07 2.61
CA GLY A 1026 47.25 -19.49 2.90
C GLY A 1026 46.97 -19.80 4.38
N GLN A 1027 46.98 -18.79 5.26
CA GLN A 1027 46.74 -19.00 6.69
C GLN A 1027 45.35 -19.60 6.95
N ASP A 1028 45.26 -20.40 8.00
CA ASP A 1028 44.00 -20.86 8.57
C ASP A 1028 43.18 -19.65 9.07
N ALA A 1029 41.90 -19.57 8.65
CA ALA A 1029 41.07 -18.40 8.91
C ALA A 1029 40.84 -18.15 10.41
N ALA A 1030 40.66 -19.20 11.22
CA ALA A 1030 40.50 -19.06 12.66
C ALA A 1030 41.75 -18.46 13.31
N THR A 1031 42.94 -18.84 12.81
CA THR A 1031 44.21 -18.27 13.27
C THR A 1031 44.36 -16.80 12.84
N ALA A 1032 44.02 -16.47 11.60
CA ALA A 1032 44.10 -15.10 11.08
C ALA A 1032 43.15 -14.13 11.81
N LEU A 1033 41.97 -14.61 12.21
CA LEU A 1033 40.91 -13.81 12.83
C LEU A 1033 40.97 -13.76 14.36
N ALA A 1034 41.73 -14.63 15.02
CA ALA A 1034 41.78 -14.72 16.49
C ALA A 1034 42.07 -13.38 17.20
N PRO A 1035 43.04 -12.55 16.74
CA PRO A 1035 43.25 -11.23 17.33
C PRO A 1035 42.02 -10.32 17.23
N LEU A 1036 41.32 -10.34 16.09
CA LEU A 1036 40.18 -9.48 15.83
C LEU A 1036 38.90 -9.96 16.55
N ILE A 1037 38.77 -11.27 16.77
CA ILE A 1037 37.74 -11.85 17.65
C ILE A 1037 37.92 -11.33 19.08
N ALA A 1038 39.16 -11.28 19.58
CA ALA A 1038 39.43 -10.74 20.92
C ALA A 1038 39.05 -9.25 21.02
N VAL A 1039 39.34 -8.46 19.98
CA VAL A 1039 38.88 -7.06 19.89
C VAL A 1039 37.36 -6.96 19.96
N GLY A 1040 36.64 -7.79 19.19
CA GLY A 1040 35.19 -7.81 19.19
C GLY A 1040 34.58 -8.11 20.56
N LEU A 1041 35.10 -9.13 21.25
CA LEU A 1041 34.65 -9.50 22.60
C LEU A 1041 34.94 -8.41 23.64
N GLU A 1042 36.07 -7.72 23.52
CA GLU A 1042 36.44 -6.59 24.39
C GLU A 1042 35.55 -5.36 24.15
N LEU A 1043 35.27 -5.03 22.89
CA LEU A 1043 34.42 -3.88 22.53
C LEU A 1043 32.95 -4.08 22.94
N SER A 1044 32.45 -5.32 22.93
CA SER A 1044 31.03 -5.59 23.16
C SER A 1044 30.67 -5.94 24.60
N ASP A 1045 31.63 -6.33 25.44
CA ASP A 1045 31.35 -6.93 26.75
C ASP A 1045 30.41 -8.17 26.65
N LEU A 1046 30.38 -8.85 25.49
CA LEU A 1046 29.38 -9.88 25.16
C LEU A 1046 29.33 -11.02 26.16
N VAL A 1047 30.49 -11.51 26.59
CA VAL A 1047 30.57 -12.61 27.56
C VAL A 1047 29.90 -12.22 28.87
N LYS A 1048 30.13 -10.97 29.33
CA LYS A 1048 29.55 -10.44 30.56
C LYS A 1048 28.05 -10.19 30.43
N ALA A 1049 27.60 -9.72 29.28
CA ALA A 1049 26.18 -9.41 29.05
C ALA A 1049 25.32 -10.66 28.83
N THR A 1050 25.86 -11.69 28.18
CA THR A 1050 25.09 -12.87 27.77
C THR A 1050 25.40 -14.13 28.59
N GLY A 1051 26.51 -14.15 29.34
CA GLY A 1051 27.03 -15.34 30.02
C GLY A 1051 27.60 -16.40 29.07
N ARG A 1052 27.70 -16.12 27.75
CA ARG A 1052 28.19 -17.07 26.75
C ARG A 1052 29.68 -16.90 26.51
N ASN A 1053 30.45 -17.96 26.79
CA ASN A 1053 31.89 -18.01 26.52
C ASN A 1053 32.22 -18.50 25.10
N THR A 1054 31.28 -19.16 24.44
CA THR A 1054 31.44 -19.72 23.08
C THR A 1054 30.19 -19.42 22.26
N PRO A 1055 30.31 -19.20 20.94
CA PRO A 1055 29.16 -19.07 20.05
C PRO A 1055 28.40 -20.41 19.95
N THR A 1056 27.11 -20.33 19.62
CA THR A 1056 26.28 -21.49 19.30
C THR A 1056 26.63 -22.03 17.91
N VAL A 1057 26.80 -21.14 16.93
CA VAL A 1057 27.15 -21.47 15.54
C VAL A 1057 28.33 -20.62 15.10
N ILE A 1058 29.25 -21.25 14.36
CA ILE A 1058 30.34 -20.57 13.66
C ILE A 1058 30.17 -20.85 12.17
N THR A 1059 30.21 -19.80 11.35
CA THR A 1059 30.14 -19.87 9.89
C THR A 1059 31.38 -19.27 9.26
#